data_AF-A0A926HKF9-F1
#
_entry.id   AF-A0A926HKF9-F1
#
_cell.length_a   1.000
_cell.length_b   1.000
_cell.length_c   1.000
_cell.angle_alpha   90.00
_cell.angle_beta   90.00
_cell.angle_gamma   90.00
#
_symmetry.space_group_name_H-M   'P 1'
#
loop_
_entity.id
_entity.type
_entity.pdbx_description
1 polymer ?
#
loop_
_entity_poly.entity_id
_entity_poly.type
_entity_poly.pdbx_seq_one_letter_code
_entity_poly.pdbx_strand_id
1 'polypeptide(L)'
;MRAKLAASDCLMPDIFISHASPDDDFVNRVHDTLEKDVKDCQAWVDHLDLLAGDGFDDRINAKITGSNYLLLVVSQHSLKSKEVNGECRKAMLNNIPLLVAIIDDTPFKDLPHYLLTLNAVNLKKEWDAGIALLVKTLNGDATPTDEPLFKRVFTITGTIDRRLTQTPLRGRDADVAAIKAALAKAPTVIVGVGGLGKSKLAAEVALTGDAWQGVIWQRVSEFTQVYDVIELMKQHFELPPTTERRDVLAKLKTQKTLVVLDNAEDVPPTDPRHKEYVALVNDLLTHGAQVLITSRVEWEALNPVTTHEPSPLDADASRQLVLDLGAAYGVKNLDNQADAIAEAARKHPRLIEFAIGQMKRFPPTKILTDLRDLTSRKVQDAMDEMIEKTLRQMVMADEHGALAEQVLKRLLVCRGGFTLAAAEAIGGMAGDDLDAALTTLQIWQFVTYNREKERYDLPQIVIAALPPDTSAHRPHFDYYHALARAHEKSADHEKYLKLDVESENLEAAFEWAMGVDGYEQALWLVTSACGNYLMNRGRFEHLKNWLERVATGVKSKDIDSSGHSVDNRLAAAVQNSLGNLYGVYPFGDHQTNLKQAVAAYEAVLVYWTPQSAPLGYAMTQNNLGTAYRKLAGVEDKIANLKQAVEAHKAALVYFTPQSAPLSYAATQNNLGTVYRDLAEVEDRADNLKRAISAYEAALMYYTPQFAPLDYAMTQNNLGTAYCNLAEVEDRTGNLKRAVVVYKAALVYRTPQSAPLDYALTQRNLGIVYEDLGETAKSIGCWREAECYYRQMGHVKEADLMLEWITETPDDQSSG
;
A
#
# COMPACT_ATOMS: atom_id res chain seq x y z
N MET A 1 -18.99 2.32 53.45
CA MET A 1 -17.60 2.15 52.98
C MET A 1 -17.30 0.69 52.65
N ARG A 2 -17.35 -0.26 53.61
CA ARG A 2 -17.14 -1.71 53.34
C ARG A 2 -18.11 -2.37 52.34
N ALA A 3 -19.36 -1.90 52.23
CA ALA A 3 -20.33 -2.43 51.27
C ALA A 3 -20.17 -1.88 49.83
N LYS A 4 -19.44 -0.76 49.64
CA LYS A 4 -19.09 -0.25 48.29
C LYS A 4 -17.83 -0.94 47.76
N LEU A 5 -16.83 -1.18 48.63
CA LEU A 5 -15.62 -1.95 48.32
C LEU A 5 -15.92 -3.41 47.93
N ALA A 6 -16.90 -4.06 48.57
CA ALA A 6 -17.31 -5.42 48.20
C ALA A 6 -18.06 -5.51 46.85
N ALA A 7 -18.59 -4.40 46.32
CA ALA A 7 -19.29 -4.37 45.04
C ALA A 7 -18.37 -3.97 43.86
N SER A 8 -17.32 -3.16 44.10
CA SER A 8 -16.29 -2.90 43.08
C SER A 8 -15.33 -4.08 42.88
N ASP A 9 -15.24 -5.01 43.84
CA ASP A 9 -14.39 -6.21 43.74
C ASP A 9 -14.76 -7.12 42.54
N CYS A 10 -16.05 -7.21 42.19
CA CYS A 10 -16.53 -8.09 41.11
C CYS A 10 -16.65 -7.45 39.72
N LEU A 11 -16.50 -6.13 39.60
CA LEU A 11 -16.57 -5.44 38.30
C LEU A 11 -15.17 -5.36 37.67
N MET A 12 -15.09 -5.57 36.36
CA MET A 12 -13.84 -5.40 35.62
C MET A 12 -13.64 -3.91 35.35
N PRO A 13 -12.46 -3.34 35.65
CA PRO A 13 -12.24 -1.91 35.54
C PRO A 13 -12.10 -1.50 34.09
N ASP A 14 -12.66 -0.36 33.70
CA ASP A 14 -12.54 0.17 32.34
C ASP A 14 -11.08 0.51 32.00
N ILE A 15 -10.33 0.99 32.99
CA ILE A 15 -8.93 1.39 32.84
C ILE A 15 -8.07 0.86 33.99
N PHE A 16 -6.97 0.20 33.63
CA PHE A 16 -5.91 -0.16 34.55
C PHE A 16 -4.80 0.89 34.47
N ILE A 17 -4.41 1.50 35.58
CA ILE A 17 -3.31 2.47 35.61
C ILE A 17 -2.03 1.78 36.11
N SER A 18 -1.01 1.75 35.25
CA SER A 18 0.30 1.15 35.53
C SER A 18 1.33 2.24 35.79
N HIS A 19 1.95 2.21 36.97
CA HIS A 19 2.93 3.21 37.42
C HIS A 19 3.94 2.60 38.41
N ALA A 20 5.02 3.33 38.72
CA ALA A 20 5.93 2.92 39.79
C ALA A 20 5.54 3.58 41.11
N SER A 21 5.74 2.88 42.24
CA SER A 21 5.35 3.37 43.58
C SER A 21 5.84 4.79 43.94
N PRO A 22 7.01 5.29 43.49
CA PRO A 22 7.39 6.69 43.71
C PRO A 22 6.43 7.73 43.09
N ASP A 23 5.58 7.32 42.16
CA ASP A 23 4.65 8.17 41.41
C ASP A 23 3.21 8.15 42.00
N ASP A 24 2.98 7.45 43.12
CA ASP A 24 1.66 7.22 43.75
C ASP A 24 0.85 8.52 43.92
N ASP A 25 1.45 9.58 44.46
CA ASP A 25 0.76 10.86 44.70
C ASP A 25 0.23 11.50 43.41
N PHE A 26 0.99 11.37 42.31
CA PHE A 26 0.58 11.91 41.01
C PHE A 26 -0.51 11.04 40.38
N VAL A 27 -0.37 9.72 40.51
CA VAL A 27 -1.34 8.74 40.01
C VAL A 27 -2.67 8.85 40.74
N ASN A 28 -2.69 9.08 42.05
CA ASN A 28 -3.90 9.34 42.83
C ASN A 28 -4.69 10.52 42.27
N ARG A 29 -3.98 11.60 41.90
CA ARG A 29 -4.61 12.77 41.27
C ARG A 29 -5.22 12.43 39.90
N VAL A 30 -4.53 11.61 39.08
CA VAL A 30 -5.04 11.16 37.78
C VAL A 30 -6.27 10.27 37.96
N HIS A 31 -6.18 9.28 38.85
CA HIS A 31 -7.25 8.36 39.22
C HIS A 31 -8.53 9.11 39.62
N ASP A 32 -8.44 9.99 40.62
CA ASP A 32 -9.59 10.75 41.15
C ASP A 32 -10.22 11.66 40.08
N THR A 33 -9.41 12.17 39.15
CA THR A 33 -9.89 13.02 38.06
C THR A 33 -10.64 12.20 37.01
N LEU A 34 -10.13 11.02 36.65
CA LEU A 34 -10.77 10.13 35.68
C LEU A 34 -12.09 9.56 36.21
N GLU A 35 -12.14 9.13 37.48
CA GLU A 35 -13.40 8.66 38.09
C GLU A 35 -14.49 9.73 38.15
N LYS A 36 -14.08 11.01 38.26
CA LYS A 36 -15.00 12.14 38.35
C LYS A 36 -15.50 12.61 36.97
N ASP A 37 -14.60 12.68 35.99
CA ASP A 37 -14.84 13.39 34.73
C ASP A 37 -15.21 12.43 33.57
N VAL A 38 -14.95 11.13 33.69
CA VAL A 38 -15.38 10.10 32.73
C VAL A 38 -16.68 9.44 33.22
N LYS A 39 -17.69 9.37 32.35
CA LYS A 39 -19.00 8.86 32.72
C LYS A 39 -18.94 7.35 32.97
N ASP A 40 -19.35 6.93 34.17
CA ASP A 40 -19.43 5.52 34.59
C ASP A 40 -18.08 4.75 34.52
N CYS A 41 -16.94 5.45 34.57
CA CYS A 41 -15.60 4.85 34.48
C CYS A 41 -15.13 4.26 35.81
N GLN A 42 -14.61 3.03 35.77
CA GLN A 42 -13.88 2.40 36.86
C GLN A 42 -12.39 2.38 36.57
N ALA A 43 -11.65 3.29 37.19
CA ALA A 43 -10.19 3.24 37.21
C ALA A 43 -9.70 2.27 38.29
N TRP A 44 -8.62 1.54 38.01
CA TRP A 44 -8.03 0.61 38.96
C TRP A 44 -6.53 0.87 39.09
N VAL A 45 -6.08 0.99 40.33
CA VAL A 45 -4.68 1.23 40.71
C VAL A 45 -4.30 0.25 41.82
N ASP A 46 -3.14 -0.38 41.66
CA ASP A 46 -2.66 -1.43 42.56
C ASP A 46 -2.67 -1.04 44.04
N HIS A 47 -2.08 0.09 44.42
CA HIS A 47 -1.95 0.51 45.82
C HIS A 47 -3.24 1.06 46.44
N LEU A 48 -4.27 1.36 45.63
CA LEU A 48 -5.59 1.81 46.11
C LEU A 48 -6.59 0.67 46.23
N ASP A 49 -6.54 -0.30 45.31
CA ASP A 49 -7.61 -1.27 45.08
C ASP A 49 -7.24 -2.73 45.44
N LEU A 50 -5.99 -3.02 45.81
CA LEU A 50 -5.60 -4.32 46.37
C LEU A 50 -5.94 -4.43 47.86
N LEU A 51 -6.63 -5.51 48.25
CA LEU A 51 -6.95 -5.80 49.63
C LEU A 51 -5.86 -6.69 50.27
N ALA A 52 -5.60 -6.47 51.56
CA ALA A 52 -4.64 -7.28 52.31
C ALA A 52 -5.11 -8.74 52.41
N GLY A 53 -4.39 -9.66 51.76
CA GLY A 53 -4.66 -11.11 51.76
C GLY A 53 -4.89 -11.74 50.37
N ASP A 54 -4.91 -10.94 49.30
CA ASP A 54 -5.07 -11.44 47.93
C ASP A 54 -3.78 -12.04 47.34
N GLY A 55 -3.94 -12.97 46.39
CA GLY A 55 -2.86 -13.39 45.51
C GLY A 55 -2.46 -12.23 44.60
N PHE A 56 -1.41 -11.51 45.02
CA PHE A 56 -0.94 -10.25 44.42
C PHE A 56 -0.91 -10.30 42.88
N ASP A 57 -0.19 -11.26 42.30
CA ASP A 57 -0.02 -11.36 40.86
C ASP A 57 -1.31 -11.76 40.12
N ASP A 58 -2.08 -12.72 40.65
CA ASP A 58 -3.24 -13.26 39.93
C ASP A 58 -4.37 -12.23 39.84
N ARG A 59 -4.50 -11.36 40.85
CA ARG A 59 -5.52 -10.31 40.89
C ARG A 59 -5.16 -9.12 39.99
N ILE A 60 -3.91 -8.65 40.01
CA ILE A 60 -3.39 -7.64 39.07
C ILE A 60 -3.60 -8.14 37.63
N ASN A 61 -3.20 -9.39 37.38
CA ASN A 61 -3.33 -10.00 36.07
C ASN A 61 -4.77 -10.07 35.57
N ALA A 62 -5.72 -10.47 36.44
CA ALA A 62 -7.13 -10.53 36.10
C ALA A 62 -7.70 -9.14 35.77
N LYS A 63 -7.32 -8.12 36.54
CA LYS A 63 -7.78 -6.74 36.34
C LYS A 63 -7.22 -6.15 35.04
N ILE A 64 -5.93 -6.35 34.75
CA ILE A 64 -5.34 -5.98 33.46
C ILE A 64 -6.12 -6.64 32.32
N THR A 65 -6.30 -7.96 32.34
CA THR A 65 -7.00 -8.67 31.26
C THR A 65 -8.48 -8.31 31.11
N GLY A 66 -9.09 -7.80 32.19
CA GLY A 66 -10.47 -7.35 32.20
C GLY A 66 -10.66 -5.91 31.75
N SER A 67 -9.58 -5.13 31.60
CA SER A 67 -9.65 -3.72 31.24
C SER A 67 -9.77 -3.45 29.75
N ASN A 68 -10.52 -2.38 29.44
CA ASN A 68 -10.65 -1.87 28.08
C ASN A 68 -9.39 -1.09 27.66
N TYR A 69 -8.71 -0.47 28.62
CA TYR A 69 -7.48 0.29 28.39
C TYR A 69 -6.46 0.05 29.50
N LEU A 70 -5.17 0.14 29.17
CA LEU A 70 -4.10 0.31 30.15
C LEU A 70 -3.50 1.72 30.01
N LEU A 71 -3.54 2.52 31.07
CA LEU A 71 -2.86 3.81 31.14
C LEU A 71 -1.47 3.62 31.73
N LEU A 72 -0.44 3.74 30.89
CA LEU A 72 0.95 3.75 31.32
C LEU A 72 1.37 5.16 31.75
N VAL A 73 1.75 5.30 33.01
CA VAL A 73 2.37 6.50 33.55
C VAL A 73 3.88 6.43 33.37
N VAL A 74 4.44 7.28 32.50
CA VAL A 74 5.86 7.31 32.14
C VAL A 74 6.61 8.29 33.03
N SER A 75 7.56 7.73 33.80
CA SER A 75 8.54 8.43 34.63
C SER A 75 9.90 7.72 34.57
N GLN A 76 10.97 8.36 35.04
CA GLN A 76 12.28 7.72 35.19
C GLN A 76 12.24 6.48 36.11
N HIS A 77 11.24 6.38 36.99
CA HIS A 77 11.02 5.26 37.90
C HIS A 77 10.26 4.11 37.22
N SER A 78 9.17 4.42 36.51
CA SER A 78 8.34 3.42 35.84
C SER A 78 9.09 2.69 34.72
N LEU A 79 9.98 3.38 34.01
CA LEU A 79 10.84 2.77 32.99
C LEU A 79 11.84 1.74 33.55
N LYS A 80 12.20 1.85 34.83
CA LYS A 80 13.12 0.93 35.52
C LYS A 80 12.38 -0.17 36.29
N SER A 81 11.06 -0.07 36.45
CA SER A 81 10.25 -1.06 37.18
C SER A 81 10.04 -2.30 36.33
N LYS A 82 10.28 -3.48 36.91
CA LYS A 82 10.03 -4.76 36.24
C LYS A 82 8.53 -5.07 36.18
N GLU A 83 7.81 -4.60 37.19
CA GLU A 83 6.38 -4.77 37.40
C GLU A 83 5.61 -4.00 36.32
N VAL A 84 5.84 -2.68 36.20
CA VAL A 84 5.27 -1.83 35.13
C VAL A 84 5.54 -2.40 33.74
N ASN A 85 6.79 -2.82 33.49
CA ASN A 85 7.15 -3.44 32.21
C ASN A 85 6.40 -4.76 31.97
N GLY A 86 6.15 -5.55 33.01
CA GLY A 86 5.36 -6.77 32.95
C GLY A 86 3.89 -6.50 32.63
N GLU A 87 3.31 -5.48 33.24
CA GLU A 87 1.92 -5.06 33.04
C GLU A 87 1.68 -4.53 31.62
N CYS A 88 2.54 -3.63 31.14
CA CYS A 88 2.49 -3.12 29.77
C CYS A 88 2.59 -4.24 28.74
N ARG A 89 3.55 -5.17 28.91
CA ARG A 89 3.66 -6.33 28.03
C ARG A 89 2.39 -7.14 28.03
N LYS A 90 1.84 -7.43 29.22
CA LYS A 90 0.62 -8.23 29.35
C LYS A 90 -0.57 -7.58 28.65
N ALA A 91 -0.73 -6.26 28.77
CA ALA A 91 -1.73 -5.51 28.00
C ALA A 91 -1.53 -5.71 26.49
N MET A 92 -0.31 -5.50 25.98
CA MET A 92 0.00 -5.68 24.55
C MET A 92 -0.31 -7.10 24.06
N LEU A 93 0.00 -8.12 24.85
CA LEU A 93 -0.20 -9.53 24.50
C LEU A 93 -1.67 -9.95 24.47
N ASN A 94 -2.50 -9.25 25.24
CA ASN A 94 -3.94 -9.44 25.26
C ASN A 94 -4.67 -8.42 24.36
N ASN A 95 -3.93 -7.70 23.51
CA ASN A 95 -4.44 -6.64 22.62
C ASN A 95 -5.25 -5.56 23.37
N ILE A 96 -4.80 -5.19 24.57
CA ILE A 96 -5.39 -4.10 25.35
C ILE A 96 -4.68 -2.82 24.93
N PRO A 97 -5.42 -1.81 24.42
CA PRO A 97 -4.85 -0.53 24.02
C PRO A 97 -4.08 0.17 25.15
N LEU A 98 -2.87 0.64 24.84
CA LEU A 98 -2.08 1.45 25.75
C LEU A 98 -2.33 2.94 25.52
N LEU A 99 -2.73 3.64 26.58
CA LEU A 99 -2.70 5.08 26.68
C LEU A 99 -1.43 5.49 27.43
N VAL A 100 -0.74 6.53 26.99
CA VAL A 100 0.53 6.94 27.62
C VAL A 100 0.44 8.35 28.20
N ALA A 101 0.82 8.49 29.47
CA ALA A 101 0.86 9.76 30.18
C ALA A 101 2.26 10.04 30.72
N ILE A 102 2.91 11.12 30.25
CA ILE A 102 4.25 11.52 30.68
C ILE A 102 4.14 12.49 31.87
N ILE A 103 4.84 12.19 32.97
CA ILE A 103 4.74 12.95 34.22
C ILE A 103 6.08 13.59 34.68
N ASP A 104 7.20 13.27 34.03
CA ASP A 104 8.51 13.86 34.32
C ASP A 104 9.34 14.20 33.05
N ASP A 105 10.58 14.69 33.22
CA ASP A 105 11.50 14.96 32.09
C ASP A 105 12.30 13.69 31.72
N THR A 106 11.59 12.64 31.34
CA THR A 106 12.18 11.37 30.88
C THR A 106 12.96 11.57 29.57
N PRO A 107 14.25 11.15 29.49
CA PRO A 107 15.03 11.21 28.25
C PRO A 107 14.59 10.18 27.21
N PHE A 108 14.59 10.57 25.92
CA PHE A 108 14.21 9.71 24.79
C PHE A 108 14.91 8.35 24.75
N LYS A 109 16.23 8.35 25.02
CA LYS A 109 17.09 7.14 25.02
C LYS A 109 16.68 6.07 26.03
N ASP A 110 15.90 6.44 27.04
CA ASP A 110 15.52 5.55 28.13
C ASP A 110 14.13 4.93 27.91
N LEU A 111 13.42 5.29 26.81
CA LEU A 111 12.08 4.79 26.48
C LEU A 111 12.14 3.46 25.71
N PRO A 112 11.32 2.46 26.10
CA PRO A 112 11.09 1.28 25.29
C PRO A 112 10.54 1.61 23.89
N HIS A 113 11.07 0.97 22.86
CA HIS A 113 10.77 1.27 21.46
C HIS A 113 9.29 1.14 21.08
N TYR A 114 8.52 0.26 21.74
CA TYR A 114 7.09 0.12 21.49
C TYR A 114 6.28 1.37 21.90
N LEU A 115 6.81 2.20 22.80
CA LEU A 115 6.17 3.47 23.19
C LEU A 115 6.43 4.58 22.17
N LEU A 116 7.50 4.48 21.38
CA LEU A 116 7.87 5.51 20.40
C LEU A 116 6.86 5.65 19.26
N THR A 117 6.06 4.62 19.01
CA THR A 117 4.99 4.63 18.00
C THR A 117 3.62 4.99 18.59
N LEU A 118 3.55 5.29 19.88
CA LEU A 118 2.29 5.61 20.56
C LEU A 118 2.15 7.12 20.74
N ASN A 119 0.89 7.56 20.72
CA ASN A 119 0.52 8.92 21.10
C ASN A 119 0.49 9.04 22.62
N ALA A 120 0.84 10.21 23.13
CA ALA A 120 0.84 10.44 24.58
C ALA A 120 0.37 11.83 24.96
N VAL A 121 -0.07 11.92 26.21
CA VAL A 121 -0.35 13.18 26.89
C VAL A 121 0.79 13.57 27.80
N ASN A 122 1.22 14.82 27.75
CA ASN A 122 2.22 15.34 28.68
C ASN A 122 1.52 16.03 29.87
N LEU A 123 1.16 15.24 30.88
CA LEU A 123 0.44 15.73 32.06
C LEU A 123 1.28 16.64 32.95
N LYS A 124 2.62 16.59 32.82
CA LYS A 124 3.51 17.53 33.51
C LYS A 124 3.41 18.94 32.94
N LYS A 125 3.37 19.07 31.61
CA LYS A 125 3.35 20.38 30.92
C LYS A 125 1.94 20.92 30.76
N GLU A 126 0.98 20.07 30.42
CA GLU A 126 -0.37 20.47 30.01
C GLU A 126 -1.43 19.57 30.67
N TRP A 127 -1.62 19.76 31.98
CA TRP A 127 -2.56 18.96 32.78
C TRP A 127 -3.99 18.99 32.22
N ASP A 128 -4.59 20.18 32.09
CA ASP A 128 -6.01 20.30 31.72
C ASP A 128 -6.29 19.79 30.31
N ALA A 129 -5.41 20.06 29.35
CA ALA A 129 -5.54 19.59 27.97
C ALA A 129 -5.34 18.06 27.87
N GLY A 130 -4.34 17.53 28.58
CA GLY A 130 -4.06 16.09 28.60
C GLY A 130 -5.19 15.28 29.24
N ILE A 131 -5.73 15.74 30.38
CA ILE A 131 -6.88 15.10 31.03
C ILE A 131 -8.11 15.15 30.13
N ALA A 132 -8.44 16.31 29.53
CA ALA A 132 -9.59 16.43 28.64
C ALA A 132 -9.51 15.46 27.44
N LEU A 133 -8.30 15.20 26.93
CA LEU A 133 -8.08 14.25 25.85
C LEU A 133 -8.21 12.79 26.33
N LEU A 134 -7.66 12.44 27.50
CA LEU A 134 -7.85 11.11 28.10
C LEU A 134 -9.34 10.83 28.31
N VAL A 135 -10.09 11.81 28.84
CA VAL A 135 -11.55 11.71 29.02
C VAL A 135 -12.27 11.47 27.69
N LYS A 136 -11.96 12.26 26.65
CA LYS A 136 -12.53 12.05 25.30
C LYS A 136 -12.21 10.68 24.73
N THR A 137 -10.97 10.20 24.92
CA THR A 137 -10.53 8.90 24.42
C THR A 137 -11.28 7.76 25.09
N LEU A 138 -11.44 7.84 26.42
CA LEU A 138 -12.16 6.83 27.20
C LEU A 138 -13.67 6.83 26.92
N ASN A 139 -14.25 7.96 26.51
CA ASN A 139 -15.63 8.04 26.05
C ASN A 139 -15.82 7.58 24.59
N GLY A 140 -14.75 7.27 23.86
CA GLY A 140 -14.81 6.84 22.45
C GLY A 140 -14.95 7.99 21.44
N ASP A 141 -14.81 9.25 21.88
CA ASP A 141 -15.05 10.45 21.08
C ASP A 141 -13.80 10.96 20.34
N ALA A 142 -12.61 10.39 20.62
CA ALA A 142 -11.35 10.77 20.00
C ALA A 142 -10.30 9.65 20.12
N THR A 143 -9.32 9.64 19.23
CA THR A 143 -8.01 9.02 19.50
C THR A 143 -7.11 10.06 20.19
N PRO A 144 -6.14 9.65 21.04
CA PRO A 144 -5.14 10.59 21.54
C PRO A 144 -4.51 11.30 20.34
N THR A 145 -4.50 12.63 20.36
CA THR A 145 -4.08 13.58 19.32
C THR A 145 -3.02 13.08 18.34
N ASP A 146 -3.10 13.54 17.09
CA ASP A 146 -2.22 13.24 15.94
C ASP A 146 -0.71 13.52 16.14
N GLU A 147 -0.26 13.86 17.35
CA GLU A 147 1.15 14.01 17.67
C GLU A 147 1.64 12.83 18.55
N PRO A 148 2.58 12.00 18.06
CA PRO A 148 3.23 10.97 18.85
C PRO A 148 3.96 11.56 20.07
N LEU A 149 4.34 10.71 21.04
CA LEU A 149 5.09 11.05 22.27
C LEU A 149 6.16 12.16 22.10
N PHE A 150 6.75 12.23 20.90
CA PHE A 150 7.62 13.31 20.44
C PHE A 150 7.19 13.77 19.05
N LYS A 151 7.14 15.10 18.83
CA LYS A 151 6.98 15.73 17.52
C LYS A 151 7.96 15.09 16.51
N ARG A 152 7.44 14.58 15.38
CA ARG A 152 8.16 13.93 14.24
C ARG A 152 9.66 14.28 14.16
N VAL A 153 10.53 13.41 14.68
CA VAL A 153 11.98 13.41 14.37
C VAL A 153 12.43 12.07 13.76
N PHE A 154 11.58 11.03 13.82
CA PHE A 154 11.92 9.70 13.32
C PHE A 154 10.71 9.07 12.60
N THR A 155 10.75 9.03 11.26
CA THR A 155 9.69 8.43 10.42
C THR A 155 10.14 7.06 9.93
N ILE A 156 9.24 6.07 9.96
CA ILE A 156 9.43 4.80 9.25
C ILE A 156 8.37 4.71 8.16
N THR A 157 8.80 4.56 6.91
CA THR A 157 7.90 4.43 5.75
C THR A 157 8.09 3.07 5.10
N GLY A 158 6.98 2.40 4.79
CA GLY A 158 6.95 1.01 4.35
C GLY A 158 6.46 0.07 5.44
N THR A 159 6.38 -1.22 5.11
CA THR A 159 5.76 -2.23 5.98
C THR A 159 6.82 -2.96 6.80
N ILE A 160 6.92 -2.61 8.10
CA ILE A 160 7.61 -3.44 9.09
C ILE A 160 6.58 -4.36 9.75
N ASP A 161 6.83 -5.66 9.74
CA ASP A 161 6.00 -6.61 10.49
C ASP A 161 6.10 -6.29 11.99
N ARG A 162 4.98 -5.86 12.60
CA ARG A 162 4.91 -5.49 14.02
C ARG A 162 5.43 -6.59 14.94
N ARG A 163 5.36 -7.87 14.54
CA ARG A 163 5.91 -8.99 15.32
C ARG A 163 7.41 -8.89 15.52
N LEU A 164 8.13 -8.28 14.58
CA LEU A 164 9.58 -8.08 14.69
C LEU A 164 9.95 -7.17 15.86
N THR A 165 9.06 -6.27 16.28
CA THR A 165 9.32 -5.29 17.35
C THR A 165 8.66 -5.65 18.69
N GLN A 166 7.84 -6.71 18.74
CA GLN A 166 7.08 -7.10 19.93
C GLN A 166 7.92 -7.75 21.03
N THR A 167 9.05 -8.40 20.69
CA THR A 167 9.91 -9.07 21.67
C THR A 167 11.33 -8.49 21.61
N PRO A 168 12.02 -8.24 22.74
CA PRO A 168 13.37 -7.69 22.72
C PRO A 168 14.34 -8.58 21.93
N LEU A 169 15.30 -7.97 21.24
CA LEU A 169 16.42 -8.71 20.65
C LEU A 169 17.39 -9.09 21.79
N ARG A 170 17.72 -10.39 21.94
CA ARG A 170 18.55 -10.89 23.06
C ARG A 170 19.89 -11.42 22.58
N GLY A 171 20.97 -11.03 23.27
CA GLY A 171 22.33 -11.51 23.01
C GLY A 171 22.92 -11.04 21.68
N ARG A 172 22.42 -9.92 21.15
CA ARG A 172 22.76 -9.41 19.80
C ARG A 172 23.31 -8.00 19.82
N ASP A 173 23.62 -7.46 20.99
CA ASP A 173 24.12 -6.08 21.12
C ASP A 173 25.42 -5.88 20.33
N ALA A 174 26.28 -6.90 20.32
CA ALA A 174 27.50 -6.92 19.50
C ALA A 174 27.21 -6.91 17.99
N ASP A 175 26.22 -7.68 17.54
CA ASP A 175 25.79 -7.70 16.13
C ASP A 175 25.24 -6.32 15.72
N VAL A 176 24.36 -5.73 16.54
CA VAL A 176 23.80 -4.39 16.30
C VAL A 176 24.90 -3.33 16.23
N ALA A 177 25.84 -3.35 17.17
CA ALA A 177 26.96 -2.42 17.20
C ALA A 177 27.87 -2.58 15.96
N ALA A 178 28.17 -3.82 15.56
CA ALA A 178 28.98 -4.12 14.39
C ALA A 178 28.33 -3.63 13.10
N ILE A 179 27.03 -3.91 12.91
CA ILE A 179 26.27 -3.48 11.73
C ILE A 179 26.21 -1.95 11.65
N LYS A 180 25.92 -1.25 12.77
CA LYS A 180 25.91 0.22 12.78
C LYS A 180 27.28 0.81 12.41
N ALA A 181 28.37 0.21 12.90
CA ALA A 181 29.72 0.64 12.55
C ALA A 181 30.06 0.38 11.07
N ALA A 182 29.53 -0.70 10.48
CA ALA A 182 29.70 -1.04 9.07
C ALA A 182 28.90 -0.10 8.14
N LEU A 183 27.65 0.22 8.49
CA LEU A 183 26.78 1.12 7.75
C LEU A 183 27.36 2.54 7.57
N ALA A 184 28.24 2.96 8.46
CA ALA A 184 28.97 4.22 8.33
C ALA A 184 30.00 4.23 7.17
N LYS A 185 30.35 3.07 6.61
CA LYS A 185 31.43 2.90 5.62
C LYS A 185 30.94 2.39 4.27
N ALA A 186 30.00 1.45 4.27
CA ALA A 186 29.55 0.73 3.08
C ALA A 186 28.12 0.22 3.28
N PRO A 187 27.39 -0.11 2.19
CA PRO A 187 26.16 -0.90 2.31
C PRO A 187 26.47 -2.20 3.05
N THR A 188 25.60 -2.57 3.99
CA THR A 188 25.80 -3.76 4.82
C THR A 188 24.73 -4.80 4.50
N VAL A 189 25.15 -6.04 4.30
CA VAL A 189 24.26 -7.18 4.00
C VAL A 189 24.29 -8.14 5.18
N ILE A 190 23.13 -8.35 5.82
CA ILE A 190 22.94 -9.39 6.82
C ILE A 190 22.65 -10.68 6.06
N VAL A 191 23.61 -11.60 6.06
CA VAL A 191 23.50 -12.89 5.36
C VAL A 191 23.33 -14.01 6.38
N GLY A 192 22.51 -15.01 6.06
CA GLY A 192 22.36 -16.19 6.90
C GLY A 192 21.13 -17.01 6.56
N VAL A 193 21.01 -18.18 7.20
CA VAL A 193 19.89 -19.09 6.98
C VAL A 193 18.55 -18.49 7.44
N GLY A 194 17.44 -19.03 6.92
CA GLY A 194 16.09 -18.59 7.28
C GLY A 194 15.83 -18.76 8.79
N GLY A 195 15.17 -17.79 9.41
CA GLY A 195 14.74 -17.89 10.81
C GLY A 195 15.76 -17.52 11.89
N LEU A 196 17.00 -17.16 11.54
CA LEU A 196 18.00 -16.65 12.48
C LEU A 196 17.67 -15.25 13.07
N GLY A 197 16.63 -14.60 12.57
CA GLY A 197 16.23 -13.26 13.02
C GLY A 197 16.87 -12.11 12.25
N LYS A 198 17.29 -12.30 10.98
CA LYS A 198 17.88 -11.25 10.14
C LYS A 198 17.00 -9.99 10.06
N SER A 199 15.73 -10.14 9.71
CA SER A 199 14.78 -9.01 9.63
C SER A 199 14.55 -8.36 10.99
N LYS A 200 14.59 -9.14 12.07
CA LYS A 200 14.48 -8.63 13.45
C LYS A 200 15.72 -7.81 13.85
N LEU A 201 16.92 -8.32 13.52
CA LEU A 201 18.18 -7.63 13.73
C LEU A 201 18.25 -6.35 12.89
N ALA A 202 17.79 -6.38 11.63
CA ALA A 202 17.69 -5.20 10.79
C ALA A 202 16.69 -4.16 11.35
N ALA A 203 15.55 -4.61 11.88
CA ALA A 203 14.59 -3.74 12.55
C ALA A 203 15.19 -3.10 13.80
N GLU A 204 15.91 -3.88 14.62
CA GLU A 204 16.61 -3.36 15.80
C GLU A 204 17.65 -2.31 15.41
N VAL A 205 18.49 -2.59 14.41
CA VAL A 205 19.47 -1.63 13.89
C VAL A 205 18.76 -0.36 13.46
N ALA A 206 17.74 -0.47 12.61
CA ALA A 206 16.96 0.63 12.07
C ALA A 206 16.35 1.51 13.17
N LEU A 207 15.77 0.91 14.21
CA LEU A 207 15.08 1.60 15.30
C LEU A 207 16.01 2.24 16.33
N THR A 208 17.24 1.73 16.47
CA THR A 208 18.18 2.17 17.50
C THR A 208 19.32 3.04 16.97
N GLY A 209 19.32 3.39 15.68
CA GLY A 209 20.38 4.17 15.07
C GLY A 209 20.21 5.67 15.23
N ASP A 210 21.24 6.34 15.76
CA ASP A 210 21.28 7.80 15.89
C ASP A 210 21.76 8.52 14.62
N ALA A 211 22.15 7.76 13.59
CA ALA A 211 22.82 8.28 12.39
C ALA A 211 21.85 8.77 11.30
N TRP A 212 20.58 8.39 11.37
CA TRP A 212 19.53 8.72 10.41
C TRP A 212 18.32 9.34 11.10
N GLN A 213 17.60 10.17 10.37
CA GLN A 213 16.38 10.88 10.77
C GLN A 213 15.11 10.13 10.34
N GLY A 214 15.26 9.08 9.53
CA GLY A 214 14.14 8.27 9.06
C GLY A 214 14.61 6.97 8.44
N VAL A 215 13.68 6.02 8.34
CA VAL A 215 13.88 4.69 7.77
C VAL A 215 12.87 4.46 6.65
N ILE A 216 13.35 3.96 5.52
CA ILE A 216 12.52 3.46 4.43
C ILE A 216 12.71 1.95 4.38
N TRP A 217 11.64 1.20 4.61
CA TRP A 217 11.67 -0.25 4.69
C TRP A 217 10.93 -0.87 3.51
N GLN A 218 11.69 -1.40 2.55
CA GLN A 218 11.15 -2.17 1.44
C GLN A 218 11.36 -3.66 1.72
N ARG A 219 10.25 -4.41 1.79
CA ARG A 219 10.30 -5.86 1.68
C ARG A 219 10.45 -6.21 0.20
N VAL A 220 11.52 -6.89 -0.16
CA VAL A 220 11.79 -7.38 -1.51
C VAL A 220 11.08 -8.70 -1.72
N SER A 221 10.45 -8.84 -2.87
CA SER A 221 9.80 -10.06 -3.34
C SER A 221 10.10 -10.31 -4.82
N GLU A 222 9.64 -11.45 -5.33
CA GLU A 222 9.71 -11.84 -6.75
C GLU A 222 9.06 -10.79 -7.70
N PHE A 223 8.31 -9.82 -7.16
CA PHE A 223 7.52 -8.88 -7.96
C PHE A 223 7.74 -7.40 -7.60
N THR A 224 8.51 -7.10 -6.55
CA THR A 224 8.93 -5.73 -6.22
C THR A 224 9.99 -5.22 -7.19
N GLN A 225 9.89 -3.95 -7.57
CA GLN A 225 10.81 -3.27 -8.46
C GLN A 225 11.59 -2.18 -7.73
N VAL A 226 12.71 -1.76 -8.31
CA VAL A 226 13.47 -0.59 -7.86
C VAL A 226 12.61 0.67 -7.75
N TYR A 227 11.59 0.79 -8.61
CA TYR A 227 10.64 1.89 -8.59
C TYR A 227 9.82 1.97 -7.29
N ASP A 228 9.47 0.85 -6.67
CA ASP A 228 8.70 0.83 -5.43
C ASP A 228 9.44 1.52 -4.28
N VAL A 229 10.78 1.39 -4.25
CA VAL A 229 11.62 2.10 -3.27
C VAL A 229 11.52 3.62 -3.48
N ILE A 230 11.50 4.08 -4.74
CA ILE A 230 11.36 5.52 -5.05
C ILE A 230 9.97 6.04 -4.65
N GLU A 231 8.91 5.25 -4.81
CA GLU A 231 7.57 5.62 -4.31
C GLU A 231 7.52 5.71 -2.79
N LEU A 232 8.13 4.74 -2.08
CA LEU A 232 8.26 4.85 -0.63
C LEU A 232 9.06 6.09 -0.22
N MET A 233 10.08 6.48 -0.99
CA MET A 233 10.81 7.74 -0.75
C MET A 233 9.92 8.96 -0.96
N LYS A 234 9.09 9.01 -2.02
CA LYS A 234 8.14 10.12 -2.22
C LYS A 234 7.18 10.22 -1.04
N GLN A 235 6.65 9.10 -0.56
CA GLN A 235 5.79 9.07 0.61
C GLN A 235 6.54 9.53 1.88
N HIS A 236 7.75 9.02 2.09
CA HIS A 236 8.59 9.35 3.25
C HIS A 236 8.90 10.85 3.33
N PHE A 237 9.14 11.47 2.18
CA PHE A 237 9.47 12.89 2.05
C PHE A 237 8.25 13.78 1.78
N GLU A 238 7.03 13.22 1.78
CA GLU A 238 5.78 13.92 1.49
C GLU A 238 5.80 14.68 0.15
N LEU A 239 6.35 14.03 -0.88
CA LEU A 239 6.49 14.59 -2.22
C LEU A 239 5.31 14.21 -3.13
N PRO A 240 4.93 15.09 -4.08
CA PRO A 240 3.94 14.75 -5.10
C PRO A 240 4.31 13.47 -5.86
N PRO A 241 3.33 12.62 -6.26
CA PRO A 241 3.60 11.40 -7.03
C PRO A 241 4.32 11.64 -8.36
N THR A 242 4.15 12.83 -8.94
CA THR A 242 4.77 13.26 -10.20
C THR A 242 6.23 13.70 -10.04
N THR A 243 6.79 13.67 -8.82
CA THR A 243 8.16 14.14 -8.57
C THR A 243 9.17 13.22 -9.27
N GLU A 244 10.07 13.82 -10.06
CA GLU A 244 11.11 13.10 -10.79
C GLU A 244 12.10 12.40 -9.86
N ARG A 245 12.59 11.21 -10.24
CA ARG A 245 13.52 10.40 -9.44
C ARG A 245 14.74 11.19 -8.95
N ARG A 246 15.30 12.04 -9.81
CA ARG A 246 16.47 12.87 -9.47
C ARG A 246 16.19 13.78 -8.27
N ASP A 247 15.02 14.40 -8.25
CA ASP A 247 14.66 15.37 -7.23
C ASP A 247 14.23 14.67 -5.92
N VAL A 248 13.68 13.45 -6.03
CA VAL A 248 13.46 12.54 -4.88
C VAL A 248 14.79 12.16 -4.23
N LEU A 249 15.77 11.68 -5.01
CA LEU A 249 17.11 11.31 -4.51
C LEU A 249 17.85 12.51 -3.90
N ALA A 250 17.63 13.72 -4.41
CA ALA A 250 18.27 14.93 -3.88
C ALA A 250 17.89 15.20 -2.40
N LYS A 251 16.72 14.74 -1.92
CA LYS A 251 16.30 14.89 -0.53
C LYS A 251 17.18 14.12 0.46
N LEU A 252 17.81 13.03 0.05
CA LEU A 252 18.71 12.23 0.90
C LEU A 252 19.93 13.03 1.38
N LYS A 253 20.33 14.08 0.63
CA LYS A 253 21.45 14.94 1.03
C LYS A 253 21.13 15.82 2.24
N THR A 254 19.85 16.20 2.40
CA THR A 254 19.40 17.06 3.50
C THR A 254 18.73 16.26 4.62
N GLN A 255 18.21 15.07 4.32
CA GLN A 255 17.57 14.18 5.28
C GLN A 255 18.27 12.82 5.29
N LYS A 256 19.13 12.61 6.30
CA LYS A 256 19.88 11.35 6.45
C LYS A 256 18.90 10.20 6.66
N THR A 257 18.86 9.26 5.74
CA THR A 257 17.86 8.20 5.72
C THR A 257 18.54 6.84 5.65
N LEU A 258 18.06 5.87 6.43
CA LEU A 258 18.40 4.46 6.26
C LEU A 258 17.40 3.82 5.30
N VAL A 259 17.87 3.12 4.28
CA VAL A 259 17.05 2.29 3.40
C VAL A 259 17.31 0.83 3.75
N VAL A 260 16.25 0.10 4.11
CA VAL A 260 16.30 -1.34 4.39
C VAL A 260 15.65 -2.11 3.25
N LEU A 261 16.42 -3.03 2.65
CA LEU A 261 15.92 -4.01 1.69
C LEU A 261 15.83 -5.38 2.39
N ASP A 262 14.65 -5.68 2.92
CA ASP A 262 14.36 -6.93 3.63
C ASP A 262 14.02 -8.04 2.64
N ASN A 263 14.35 -9.31 2.93
CA ASN A 263 14.07 -10.47 2.06
C ASN A 263 14.65 -10.38 0.62
N ALA A 264 15.86 -9.84 0.49
CA ALA A 264 16.52 -9.58 -0.78
C ALA A 264 16.99 -10.86 -1.52
N GLU A 265 16.79 -12.04 -0.93
CA GLU A 265 16.96 -13.33 -1.61
C GLU A 265 16.03 -13.54 -2.82
N ASP A 266 14.91 -12.82 -2.89
CA ASP A 266 13.93 -12.93 -3.98
C ASP A 266 14.36 -12.18 -5.27
N VAL A 267 15.52 -11.51 -5.24
CA VAL A 267 16.22 -10.97 -6.42
C VAL A 267 17.66 -11.51 -6.46
N PRO A 268 17.85 -12.83 -6.64
CA PRO A 268 19.18 -13.44 -6.66
C PRO A 268 20.02 -12.91 -7.83
N PRO A 269 21.35 -13.13 -7.86
CA PRO A 269 22.21 -12.68 -8.97
C PRO A 269 21.79 -13.15 -10.38
N THR A 270 20.99 -14.22 -10.46
CA THR A 270 20.41 -14.74 -11.70
C THR A 270 19.18 -13.98 -12.17
N ASP A 271 18.55 -13.18 -11.31
CA ASP A 271 17.38 -12.36 -11.63
C ASP A 271 17.81 -11.09 -12.40
N PRO A 272 17.17 -10.77 -13.54
CA PRO A 272 17.46 -9.56 -14.30
C PRO A 272 17.40 -8.26 -13.46
N ARG A 273 16.47 -8.19 -12.50
CA ARG A 273 16.27 -7.03 -11.61
C ARG A 273 17.44 -6.81 -10.66
N HIS A 274 18.25 -7.83 -10.39
CA HIS A 274 19.38 -7.73 -9.46
C HIS A 274 20.33 -6.59 -9.86
N LYS A 275 20.60 -6.43 -11.16
CA LYS A 275 21.43 -5.33 -11.67
C LYS A 275 20.83 -3.95 -11.41
N GLU A 276 19.51 -3.84 -11.50
CA GLU A 276 18.79 -2.59 -11.24
C GLU A 276 18.84 -2.24 -9.75
N TYR A 277 18.64 -3.22 -8.87
CA TYR A 277 18.77 -3.02 -7.43
C TYR A 277 20.19 -2.64 -7.04
N VAL A 278 21.21 -3.27 -7.62
CA VAL A 278 22.61 -2.88 -7.43
C VAL A 278 22.84 -1.43 -7.85
N ALA A 279 22.29 -1.01 -9.00
CA ALA A 279 22.36 0.38 -9.46
C ALA A 279 21.64 1.35 -8.50
N LEU A 280 20.44 1.00 -8.02
CA LEU A 280 19.70 1.78 -7.03
C LEU A 280 20.52 1.95 -5.75
N VAL A 281 21.09 0.88 -5.20
CA VAL A 281 21.89 0.95 -3.98
C VAL A 281 23.06 1.92 -4.16
N ASN A 282 23.77 1.85 -5.29
CA ASN A 282 24.84 2.78 -5.60
C ASN A 282 24.36 4.24 -5.71
N ASP A 283 23.19 4.48 -6.33
CA ASP A 283 22.58 5.81 -6.37
C ASP A 283 22.25 6.34 -4.98
N LEU A 284 21.63 5.51 -4.13
CA LEU A 284 21.25 5.87 -2.75
C LEU A 284 22.48 6.27 -1.92
N LEU A 285 23.56 5.48 -2.00
CA LEU A 285 24.82 5.76 -1.31
C LEU A 285 25.45 7.07 -1.78
N THR A 286 25.46 7.32 -3.09
CA THR A 286 26.00 8.57 -3.68
C THR A 286 25.23 9.81 -3.21
N HIS A 287 23.96 9.64 -2.84
CA HIS A 287 23.10 10.72 -2.33
C HIS A 287 23.07 10.81 -0.80
N GLY A 288 23.89 10.01 -0.10
CA GLY A 288 24.10 10.11 1.35
C GLY A 288 23.19 9.23 2.21
N ALA A 289 22.44 8.30 1.60
CA ALA A 289 21.71 7.28 2.33
C ALA A 289 22.66 6.21 2.89
N GLN A 290 22.25 5.59 3.98
CA GLN A 290 22.81 4.30 4.41
C GLN A 290 21.89 3.19 3.93
N VAL A 291 22.46 2.04 3.55
CA VAL A 291 21.69 0.92 3.01
C VAL A 291 21.99 -0.36 3.77
N LEU A 292 20.95 -0.98 4.30
CA LEU A 292 20.98 -2.27 4.98
C LEU A 292 20.16 -3.29 4.18
N ILE A 293 20.74 -4.44 3.91
CA ILE A 293 20.10 -5.51 3.11
C ILE A 293 20.02 -6.75 3.97
N THR A 294 18.91 -7.48 3.96
CA THR A 294 18.86 -8.83 4.55
C THR A 294 18.64 -9.84 3.43
N SER A 295 19.44 -10.91 3.40
CA SER A 295 19.40 -11.88 2.32
C SER A 295 19.80 -13.28 2.80
N ARG A 296 19.40 -14.33 2.08
CA ARG A 296 20.00 -15.68 2.20
C ARG A 296 21.24 -15.86 1.31
N VAL A 297 21.41 -14.99 0.33
CA VAL A 297 22.52 -15.02 -0.64
C VAL A 297 23.38 -13.76 -0.50
N GLU A 298 24.66 -13.89 -0.80
CA GLU A 298 25.56 -12.74 -0.83
C GLU A 298 25.26 -11.80 -2.01
N TRP A 299 25.62 -10.52 -1.86
CA TRP A 299 25.43 -9.46 -2.86
C TRP A 299 26.79 -8.95 -3.36
N GLU A 300 27.62 -9.86 -3.87
CA GLU A 300 29.00 -9.59 -4.31
C GLU A 300 29.11 -8.51 -5.40
N ALA A 301 28.03 -8.26 -6.15
CA ALA A 301 27.97 -7.21 -7.16
C ALA A 301 28.06 -5.78 -6.57
N LEU A 302 27.81 -5.61 -5.26
CA LEU A 302 28.05 -4.37 -4.54
C LEU A 302 29.53 -4.28 -4.14
N ASN A 303 30.22 -3.21 -4.55
CA ASN A 303 31.61 -2.99 -4.17
C ASN A 303 31.88 -1.48 -3.95
N PRO A 304 32.22 -1.04 -2.72
CA PRO A 304 32.41 -1.86 -1.51
C PRO A 304 31.10 -2.36 -0.90
N VAL A 305 31.13 -3.52 -0.26
CA VAL A 305 30.03 -4.07 0.55
C VAL A 305 30.59 -4.69 1.82
N THR A 306 29.85 -4.60 2.93
CA THR A 306 30.18 -5.33 4.17
C THR A 306 29.15 -6.42 4.39
N THR A 307 29.60 -7.66 4.58
CA THR A 307 28.73 -8.78 4.94
C THR A 307 28.79 -9.01 6.45
N HIS A 308 27.62 -9.14 7.08
CA HIS A 308 27.48 -9.51 8.49
C HIS A 308 26.70 -10.80 8.61
N GLU A 309 27.31 -11.83 9.19
CA GLU A 309 26.62 -13.06 9.53
C GLU A 309 26.26 -13.07 11.01
N PRO A 310 24.97 -13.08 11.39
CA PRO A 310 24.58 -13.15 12.77
C PRO A 310 25.08 -14.46 13.39
N SER A 311 25.79 -14.37 14.52
CA SER A 311 26.26 -15.56 15.26
C SER A 311 25.07 -16.41 15.74
N PRO A 312 25.18 -17.70 16.05
CA PRO A 312 24.12 -18.40 16.79
C PRO A 312 23.85 -17.73 18.15
N LEU A 313 22.63 -17.84 18.70
CA LEU A 313 22.39 -17.38 20.07
C LEU A 313 23.25 -18.18 21.05
N ASP A 314 23.88 -17.49 21.99
CA ASP A 314 24.57 -18.14 23.10
C ASP A 314 23.58 -18.74 24.12
N ALA A 315 24.11 -19.45 25.11
CA ALA A 315 23.29 -20.12 26.13
C ALA A 315 22.44 -19.13 26.93
N ASP A 316 23.03 -18.01 27.36
CA ASP A 316 22.34 -17.02 28.21
C ASP A 316 21.25 -16.29 27.42
N ALA A 317 21.53 -15.91 26.18
CA ALA A 317 20.60 -15.22 25.31
C ALA A 317 19.43 -16.12 24.88
N SER A 318 19.70 -17.38 24.56
CA SER A 318 18.67 -18.35 24.20
C SER A 318 17.79 -18.73 25.41
N ARG A 319 18.39 -18.87 26.60
CA ARG A 319 17.66 -19.02 27.87
C ARG A 319 16.77 -17.81 28.14
N GLN A 320 17.30 -16.59 28.02
CA GLN A 320 16.53 -15.38 28.26
C GLN A 320 15.41 -15.19 27.24
N LEU A 321 15.64 -15.56 25.97
CA LEU A 321 14.60 -15.58 24.94
C LEU A 321 13.45 -16.54 25.31
N VAL A 322 13.76 -17.74 25.82
CA VAL A 322 12.74 -18.67 26.33
C VAL A 322 11.93 -18.03 27.47
N LEU A 323 12.58 -17.32 28.40
CA LEU A 323 11.89 -16.69 29.53
C LEU A 323 11.05 -15.48 29.11
N ASP A 324 11.55 -14.65 28.20
CA ASP A 324 10.81 -13.50 27.71
C ASP A 324 9.60 -13.91 26.89
N LEU A 325 9.77 -14.91 26.01
CA LEU A 325 8.65 -15.53 25.31
C LEU A 325 7.73 -16.23 26.30
N GLY A 326 8.26 -16.91 27.30
CA GLY A 326 7.46 -17.54 28.36
C GLY A 326 6.54 -16.55 29.06
N ALA A 327 7.11 -15.45 29.54
CA ALA A 327 6.37 -14.33 30.13
C ALA A 327 5.36 -13.74 29.13
N ALA A 328 5.77 -13.59 27.86
CA ALA A 328 4.90 -13.05 26.83
C ALA A 328 3.71 -13.97 26.48
N TYR A 329 3.91 -15.28 26.50
CA TYR A 329 2.86 -16.25 26.24
C TYR A 329 2.09 -16.64 27.52
N GLY A 330 2.42 -16.02 28.67
CA GLY A 330 1.77 -16.28 29.96
C GLY A 330 2.15 -17.62 30.61
N VAL A 331 3.25 -18.23 30.18
CA VAL A 331 3.74 -19.53 30.64
C VAL A 331 4.56 -19.35 31.92
N LYS A 332 3.97 -19.75 33.06
CA LYS A 332 4.64 -19.69 34.38
C LYS A 332 5.64 -20.85 34.54
N ASN A 333 6.62 -20.67 35.43
CA ASN A 333 7.57 -21.72 35.90
C ASN A 333 8.54 -22.29 34.84
N LEU A 334 9.01 -21.47 33.90
CA LEU A 334 9.99 -21.89 32.90
C LEU A 334 11.45 -21.82 33.36
N ASP A 335 11.75 -21.17 34.48
CA ASP A 335 13.12 -20.89 34.96
C ASP A 335 14.02 -22.12 35.05
N ASN A 336 13.45 -23.26 35.46
CA ASN A 336 14.16 -24.53 35.64
C ASN A 336 14.29 -25.36 34.35
N GLN A 337 13.56 -25.00 33.29
CA GLN A 337 13.54 -25.75 32.03
C GLN A 337 14.04 -24.93 30.84
N ALA A 338 14.25 -23.62 31.01
CA ALA A 338 14.62 -22.69 29.96
C ALA A 338 15.86 -23.12 29.19
N ASP A 339 16.92 -23.55 29.90
CA ASP A 339 18.16 -24.06 29.30
C ASP A 339 17.91 -25.32 28.48
N ALA A 340 17.14 -26.27 29.03
CA ALA A 340 16.85 -27.53 28.34
C ALA A 340 16.00 -27.32 27.08
N ILE A 341 15.04 -26.39 27.14
CA ILE A 341 14.19 -26.01 26.00
C ILE A 341 15.03 -25.32 24.93
N ALA A 342 15.87 -24.36 25.32
CA ALA A 342 16.76 -23.65 24.41
C ALA A 342 17.70 -24.63 23.68
N GLU A 343 18.32 -25.58 24.40
CA GLU A 343 19.18 -26.60 23.81
C GLU A 343 18.41 -27.55 22.89
N ALA A 344 17.23 -28.03 23.30
CA ALA A 344 16.42 -28.92 22.48
C ALA A 344 15.90 -28.23 21.20
N ALA A 345 15.61 -26.93 21.29
CA ALA A 345 15.30 -26.07 20.13
C ALA A 345 16.55 -25.61 19.37
N ARG A 346 17.73 -26.18 19.67
CA ARG A 346 19.01 -25.92 18.97
C ARG A 346 19.41 -24.45 18.98
N LYS A 347 19.00 -23.73 20.03
CA LYS A 347 19.20 -22.29 20.22
C LYS A 347 18.68 -21.45 19.05
N HIS A 348 17.74 -21.99 18.27
CA HIS A 348 17.22 -21.31 17.09
C HIS A 348 16.00 -20.46 17.45
N PRO A 349 16.02 -19.13 17.21
CA PRO A 349 14.97 -18.22 17.69
C PRO A 349 13.55 -18.64 17.27
N ARG A 350 13.33 -18.99 16.00
CA ARG A 350 12.00 -19.38 15.51
C ARG A 350 11.51 -20.72 16.07
N LEU A 351 12.41 -21.68 16.32
CA LEU A 351 12.03 -22.97 16.89
C LEU A 351 11.68 -22.82 18.38
N ILE A 352 12.41 -21.96 19.09
CA ILE A 352 12.08 -21.55 20.46
C ILE A 352 10.71 -20.87 20.49
N GLU A 353 10.48 -19.85 19.65
CA GLU A 353 9.21 -19.12 19.59
C GLU A 353 8.01 -20.04 19.34
N PHE A 354 8.10 -20.92 18.35
CA PHE A 354 7.06 -21.89 18.07
C PHE A 354 6.84 -22.84 19.26
N ALA A 355 7.91 -23.37 19.86
CA ALA A 355 7.83 -24.27 21.02
C ALA A 355 7.16 -23.61 22.24
N ILE A 356 7.52 -22.36 22.56
CA ILE A 356 6.90 -21.62 23.66
C ILE A 356 5.43 -21.32 23.34
N GLY A 357 5.09 -20.98 22.09
CA GLY A 357 3.70 -20.81 21.66
C GLY A 357 2.82 -22.02 21.96
N GLN A 358 3.36 -23.24 21.77
CA GLN A 358 2.65 -24.50 22.07
C GLN A 358 2.44 -24.76 23.57
N MET A 359 3.16 -24.05 24.46
CA MET A 359 3.05 -24.23 25.91
C MET A 359 1.77 -23.60 26.49
N LYS A 360 1.01 -22.84 25.71
CA LYS A 360 -0.37 -22.46 26.06
C LYS A 360 -1.28 -23.68 26.26
N ARG A 361 -1.00 -24.79 25.57
CA ARG A 361 -1.82 -26.00 25.59
C ARG A 361 -1.12 -27.22 26.18
N PHE A 362 0.20 -27.29 26.04
CA PHE A 362 0.98 -28.42 26.51
C PHE A 362 1.92 -28.05 27.65
N PRO A 363 2.11 -28.94 28.64
CA PRO A 363 3.08 -28.67 29.69
C PRO A 363 4.50 -28.56 29.07
N PRO A 364 5.35 -27.66 29.59
CA PRO A 364 6.72 -27.48 29.10
C PRO A 364 7.52 -28.79 28.99
N THR A 365 7.27 -29.77 29.86
CA THR A 365 7.90 -31.10 29.83
C THR A 365 7.57 -31.90 28.57
N LYS A 366 6.33 -31.84 28.07
CA LYS A 366 5.94 -32.51 26.83
C LYS A 366 6.61 -31.86 25.63
N ILE A 367 6.60 -30.52 25.57
CA ILE A 367 7.25 -29.77 24.47
C ILE A 367 8.74 -30.05 24.43
N LEU A 368 9.40 -30.12 25.59
CA LEU A 368 10.80 -30.49 25.69
C LEU A 368 11.06 -31.90 25.13
N THR A 369 10.21 -32.87 25.43
CA THR A 369 10.28 -34.22 24.85
C THR A 369 10.07 -34.17 23.33
N ASP A 370 9.04 -33.46 22.88
CA ASP A 370 8.73 -33.34 21.45
C ASP A 370 9.89 -32.72 20.66
N LEU A 371 10.59 -31.72 21.22
CA LEU A 371 11.80 -31.13 20.64
C LEU A 371 12.98 -32.10 20.57
N ARG A 372 13.16 -32.93 21.61
CA ARG A 372 14.23 -33.94 21.67
C ARG A 372 14.01 -35.08 20.68
N ASP A 373 12.76 -35.37 20.37
CA ASP A 373 12.37 -36.44 19.44
C ASP A 373 12.47 -36.01 17.96
N LEU A 374 12.74 -34.73 17.66
CA LEU A 374 12.91 -34.24 16.29
C LEU A 374 14.08 -34.95 15.61
N THR A 375 13.80 -35.59 14.48
CA THR A 375 14.73 -36.50 13.80
C THR A 375 15.68 -35.76 12.86
N SER A 376 15.25 -34.69 12.21
CA SER A 376 16.13 -33.96 11.28
C SER A 376 17.17 -33.14 12.04
N ARG A 377 18.44 -33.14 11.61
CA ARG A 377 19.49 -32.28 12.19
C ARG A 377 19.47 -30.84 11.66
N LYS A 378 18.87 -30.62 10.49
CA LYS A 378 18.71 -29.27 9.93
C LYS A 378 17.55 -28.58 10.62
N VAL A 379 17.72 -27.29 10.92
CA VAL A 379 16.72 -26.52 11.67
C VAL A 379 15.42 -26.34 10.88
N GLN A 380 15.50 -26.08 9.57
CA GLN A 380 14.32 -25.89 8.72
C GLN A 380 13.45 -27.16 8.70
N ASP A 381 14.04 -28.30 8.33
CA ASP A 381 13.36 -29.59 8.32
C ASP A 381 12.78 -29.97 9.70
N ALA A 382 13.46 -29.59 10.80
CA ALA A 382 12.98 -29.83 12.15
C ALA A 382 11.81 -28.92 12.55
N MET A 383 11.73 -27.71 11.99
CA MET A 383 10.57 -26.83 12.14
C MET A 383 9.37 -27.41 11.39
N ASP A 384 9.57 -27.89 10.17
CA ASP A 384 8.52 -28.52 9.36
C ASP A 384 7.98 -29.79 10.07
N GLU A 385 8.87 -30.64 10.58
CA GLU A 385 8.54 -31.83 11.37
C GLU A 385 7.74 -31.48 12.64
N MET A 386 8.11 -30.40 13.35
CA MET A 386 7.40 -29.96 14.54
C MET A 386 5.99 -29.43 14.22
N ILE A 387 5.83 -28.68 13.12
CA ILE A 387 4.53 -28.18 12.65
C ILE A 387 3.62 -29.34 12.26
N GLU A 388 4.11 -30.30 11.49
CA GLU A 388 3.35 -31.49 11.13
C GLU A 388 2.94 -32.31 12.35
N LYS A 389 3.85 -32.50 13.32
CA LYS A 389 3.55 -33.22 14.57
C LYS A 389 2.47 -32.51 15.36
N THR A 390 2.52 -31.18 15.45
CA THR A 390 1.50 -30.36 16.11
C THR A 390 0.14 -30.48 15.42
N LEU A 391 0.12 -30.46 14.08
CA LEU A 391 -1.10 -30.64 13.30
C LEU A 391 -1.74 -32.01 13.57
N ARG A 392 -0.94 -33.09 13.57
CA ARG A 392 -1.43 -34.44 13.90
C ARG A 392 -1.97 -34.52 15.33
N GLN A 393 -1.33 -33.85 16.28
CA GLN A 393 -1.82 -33.80 17.66
C GLN A 393 -3.17 -33.07 17.76
N MET A 394 -3.35 -31.96 17.04
CA MET A 394 -4.62 -31.24 16.96
C MET A 394 -5.73 -32.14 16.44
N VAL A 395 -5.48 -32.83 15.33
CA VAL A 395 -6.46 -33.73 14.69
C VAL A 395 -6.90 -34.86 15.62
N MET A 396 -5.99 -35.36 16.45
CA MET A 396 -6.26 -36.49 17.35
C MET A 396 -6.87 -36.09 18.68
N ALA A 397 -6.60 -34.88 19.16
CA ALA A 397 -6.94 -34.44 20.52
C ALA A 397 -8.16 -33.51 20.61
N ASP A 398 -8.57 -32.90 19.50
CA ASP A 398 -9.63 -31.90 19.45
C ASP A 398 -10.84 -32.44 18.67
N GLU A 399 -12.06 -32.23 19.17
CA GLU A 399 -13.30 -32.73 18.54
C GLU A 399 -13.45 -32.21 17.10
N HIS A 400 -13.10 -30.94 16.88
CA HIS A 400 -13.11 -30.31 15.56
C HIS A 400 -11.75 -30.37 14.85
N GLY A 401 -10.80 -31.18 15.34
CA GLY A 401 -9.42 -31.22 14.84
C GLY A 401 -9.30 -31.62 13.36
N ALA A 402 -10.08 -32.60 12.92
CA ALA A 402 -10.11 -33.02 11.51
C ALA A 402 -10.70 -31.92 10.60
N LEU A 403 -11.73 -31.22 11.08
CA LEU A 403 -12.35 -30.09 10.38
C LEU A 403 -11.36 -28.91 10.27
N ALA A 404 -10.67 -28.60 11.36
CA ALA A 404 -9.63 -27.58 11.43
C ALA A 404 -8.46 -27.86 10.47
N GLU A 405 -7.98 -29.12 10.38
CA GLU A 405 -6.95 -29.48 9.39
C GLU A 405 -7.44 -29.24 7.95
N GLN A 406 -8.68 -29.63 7.63
CA GLN A 406 -9.26 -29.41 6.30
C GLN A 406 -9.31 -27.92 5.97
N VAL A 407 -9.83 -27.09 6.87
CA VAL A 407 -9.90 -25.63 6.70
C VAL A 407 -8.51 -25.04 6.56
N LEU A 408 -7.57 -25.41 7.42
CA LEU A 408 -6.19 -24.91 7.38
C LEU A 408 -5.57 -25.14 6.01
N LYS A 409 -5.55 -26.39 5.52
CA LYS A 409 -4.93 -26.73 4.24
C LYS A 409 -5.53 -25.94 3.07
N ARG A 410 -6.81 -25.63 3.12
CA ARG A 410 -7.48 -24.82 2.10
C ARG A 410 -7.10 -23.35 2.20
N LEU A 411 -6.95 -22.81 3.40
CA LEU A 411 -6.55 -21.41 3.62
C LEU A 411 -5.07 -21.12 3.36
N LEU A 412 -4.21 -22.14 3.29
CA LEU A 412 -2.79 -21.99 2.93
C LEU A 412 -2.54 -21.37 1.54
N VAL A 413 -3.57 -21.32 0.67
CA VAL A 413 -3.49 -20.59 -0.61
C VAL A 413 -3.49 -19.08 -0.44
N CYS A 414 -3.97 -18.56 0.70
CA CYS A 414 -3.87 -17.14 1.07
C CYS A 414 -2.43 -16.84 1.49
N ARG A 415 -1.71 -16.06 0.68
CA ARG A 415 -0.34 -15.62 1.01
C ARG A 415 -0.34 -14.49 2.04
N GLY A 416 -1.37 -13.65 2.03
CA GLY A 416 -1.63 -12.64 3.05
C GLY A 416 -2.69 -13.07 4.06
N GLY A 417 -3.00 -12.19 5.01
CA GLY A 417 -4.14 -12.39 5.90
C GLY A 417 -5.47 -12.40 5.14
N PHE A 418 -6.55 -12.88 5.76
CA PHE A 418 -7.86 -13.04 5.13
C PHE A 418 -9.01 -12.65 6.08
N THR A 419 -10.15 -12.26 5.51
CA THR A 419 -11.38 -11.97 6.29
C THR A 419 -12.17 -13.25 6.56
N LEU A 420 -13.18 -13.18 7.45
CA LEU A 420 -14.12 -14.30 7.62
C LEU A 420 -14.82 -14.67 6.31
N ALA A 421 -15.25 -13.69 5.50
CA ALA A 421 -15.89 -13.94 4.21
C ALA A 421 -14.96 -14.67 3.21
N ALA A 422 -13.66 -14.34 3.23
CA ALA A 422 -12.67 -15.09 2.46
C ALA A 422 -12.53 -16.53 2.98
N ALA A 423 -12.54 -16.72 4.31
CA ALA A 423 -12.48 -18.04 4.91
C ALA A 423 -13.70 -18.90 4.57
N GLU A 424 -14.91 -18.33 4.52
CA GLU A 424 -16.12 -19.02 4.07
C GLU A 424 -16.04 -19.43 2.59
N ALA A 425 -15.57 -18.53 1.73
CA ALA A 425 -15.45 -18.81 0.30
C ALA A 425 -14.39 -19.89 0.00
N ILE A 426 -13.27 -19.87 0.73
CA ILE A 426 -12.08 -20.68 0.41
C ILE A 426 -12.06 -21.98 1.23
N GLY A 427 -12.41 -21.90 2.51
CA GLY A 427 -12.36 -22.98 3.50
C GLY A 427 -13.29 -24.16 3.19
N GLY A 428 -14.22 -24.00 2.24
CA GLY A 428 -15.10 -25.07 1.76
C GLY A 428 -16.23 -25.44 2.71
N MET A 429 -16.46 -24.62 3.74
CA MET A 429 -17.53 -24.73 4.73
C MET A 429 -17.88 -23.32 5.28
N ALA A 430 -19.01 -23.19 5.97
CA ALA A 430 -19.49 -21.92 6.52
C ALA A 430 -20.31 -22.14 7.81
N GLY A 431 -20.63 -21.05 8.51
CA GLY A 431 -21.41 -21.09 9.75
C GLY A 431 -20.67 -21.75 10.91
N ASP A 432 -21.42 -22.38 11.82
CA ASP A 432 -20.92 -22.93 13.08
C ASP A 432 -19.71 -23.88 12.91
N ASP A 433 -19.68 -24.67 11.83
CA ASP A 433 -18.58 -25.58 11.52
C ASP A 433 -17.28 -24.81 11.21
N LEU A 434 -17.36 -23.72 10.44
CA LEU A 434 -16.20 -22.88 10.14
C LEU A 434 -15.72 -22.15 11.40
N ASP A 435 -16.64 -21.63 12.21
CA ASP A 435 -16.31 -20.94 13.46
C ASP A 435 -15.63 -21.89 14.45
N ALA A 436 -16.11 -23.13 14.55
CA ALA A 436 -15.47 -24.18 15.34
C ALA A 436 -14.06 -24.51 14.82
N ALA A 437 -13.90 -24.67 13.51
CA ALA A 437 -12.59 -24.92 12.89
C ALA A 437 -11.59 -23.77 13.13
N LEU A 438 -12.00 -22.52 12.88
CA LEU A 438 -11.16 -21.34 13.10
C LEU A 438 -10.83 -21.15 14.59
N THR A 439 -11.78 -21.47 15.48
CA THR A 439 -11.55 -21.46 16.93
C THR A 439 -10.49 -22.50 17.32
N THR A 440 -10.61 -23.74 16.82
CA THR A 440 -9.59 -24.78 17.04
C THR A 440 -8.24 -24.33 16.47
N LEU A 441 -8.17 -23.79 15.25
CA LEU A 441 -6.91 -23.31 14.67
C LEU A 441 -6.27 -22.17 15.49
N GLN A 442 -7.08 -21.29 16.08
CA GLN A 442 -6.59 -20.25 16.98
C GLN A 442 -6.08 -20.82 18.31
N ILE A 443 -6.82 -21.76 18.91
CA ILE A 443 -6.39 -22.45 20.14
C ILE A 443 -5.03 -23.12 19.94
N TRP A 444 -4.81 -23.71 18.77
CA TRP A 444 -3.56 -24.40 18.40
C TRP A 444 -2.51 -23.48 17.75
N GLN A 445 -2.78 -22.18 17.67
CA GLN A 445 -1.88 -21.13 17.15
C GLN A 445 -1.45 -21.33 15.69
N PHE A 446 -2.26 -22.03 14.88
CA PHE A 446 -2.08 -22.09 13.42
C PHE A 446 -2.60 -20.83 12.73
N VAL A 447 -3.53 -20.12 13.35
CA VAL A 447 -4.11 -18.86 12.85
C VAL A 447 -4.20 -17.88 14.01
N THR A 448 -4.02 -16.59 13.74
CA THR A 448 -4.26 -15.50 14.72
C THR A 448 -5.31 -14.54 14.20
N TYR A 449 -6.22 -14.07 15.06
CA TYR A 449 -7.25 -13.09 14.69
C TYR A 449 -6.91 -11.69 15.22
N ASN A 450 -6.88 -10.71 14.31
CA ASN A 450 -6.74 -9.30 14.61
C ASN A 450 -8.13 -8.64 14.66
N ARG A 451 -8.56 -8.24 15.85
CA ARG A 451 -9.88 -7.61 16.08
C ARG A 451 -10.01 -6.22 15.46
N GLU A 452 -8.95 -5.41 15.47
CA GLU A 452 -8.98 -4.05 14.90
C GLU A 452 -9.16 -4.07 13.38
N LYS A 453 -8.54 -5.06 12.73
CA LYS A 453 -8.59 -5.22 11.27
C LYS A 453 -9.68 -6.16 10.79
N GLU A 454 -10.32 -6.88 11.72
CA GLU A 454 -11.26 -7.97 11.45
C GLU A 454 -10.70 -9.04 10.50
N ARG A 455 -9.43 -9.42 10.72
CA ARG A 455 -8.70 -10.35 9.84
C ARG A 455 -7.98 -11.45 10.58
N TYR A 456 -7.85 -12.58 9.90
CA TYR A 456 -7.02 -13.70 10.29
C TYR A 456 -5.67 -13.63 9.58
N ASP A 457 -4.62 -13.95 10.31
CA ASP A 457 -3.26 -14.05 9.79
C ASP A 457 -2.75 -15.50 9.91
N LEU A 458 -2.15 -16.00 8.82
CA LEU A 458 -1.43 -17.27 8.80
C LEU A 458 0.07 -17.02 9.04
N PRO A 459 0.70 -17.67 10.03
CA PRO A 459 2.14 -17.58 10.20
C PRO A 459 2.86 -18.13 8.96
N GLN A 460 3.80 -17.36 8.40
CA GLN A 460 4.57 -17.75 7.20
C GLN A 460 5.31 -19.07 7.35
N ILE A 461 5.67 -19.45 8.58
CA ILE A 461 6.26 -20.74 8.89
C ILE A 461 5.30 -21.92 8.61
N VAL A 462 4.00 -21.73 8.87
CA VAL A 462 2.96 -22.73 8.60
C VAL A 462 2.73 -22.84 7.09
N ILE A 463 2.69 -21.72 6.38
CA ILE A 463 2.59 -21.67 4.91
C ILE A 463 3.77 -22.39 4.25
N ALA A 464 4.98 -22.21 4.77
CA ALA A 464 6.18 -22.85 4.22
C ALA A 464 6.25 -24.36 4.52
N ALA A 465 5.75 -24.80 5.68
CA ALA A 465 5.88 -26.17 6.14
C ALA A 465 4.79 -27.11 5.61
N LEU A 466 3.58 -26.60 5.33
CA LEU A 466 2.43 -27.42 4.97
C LEU A 466 2.02 -27.20 3.51
N PRO A 467 1.75 -28.26 2.72
CA PRO A 467 1.25 -28.11 1.37
C PRO A 467 -0.24 -27.68 1.39
N PRO A 468 -0.66 -26.74 0.52
CA PRO A 468 -2.07 -26.37 0.39
C PRO A 468 -2.91 -27.48 -0.28
N ASP A 469 -4.21 -27.48 -0.01
CA ASP A 469 -5.19 -28.22 -0.82
C ASP A 469 -5.33 -27.53 -2.19
N THR A 470 -4.89 -28.20 -3.25
CA THR A 470 -4.88 -27.63 -4.60
C THR A 470 -6.28 -27.28 -5.12
N SER A 471 -7.33 -27.89 -4.59
CA SER A 471 -8.72 -27.56 -4.96
C SER A 471 -9.18 -26.21 -4.39
N ALA A 472 -8.45 -25.61 -3.44
CA ALA A 472 -8.78 -24.31 -2.85
C ALA A 472 -8.32 -23.11 -3.70
N HIS A 473 -7.39 -23.30 -4.64
CA HIS A 473 -6.90 -22.20 -5.46
C HIS A 473 -7.98 -21.55 -6.33
N ARG A 474 -8.93 -22.35 -6.86
CA ARG A 474 -10.02 -21.82 -7.68
C ARG A 474 -10.99 -20.95 -6.86
N PRO A 475 -11.54 -21.42 -5.72
CA PRO A 475 -12.31 -20.57 -4.81
C PRO A 475 -11.57 -19.30 -4.37
N HIS A 476 -10.27 -19.41 -4.08
CA HIS A 476 -9.42 -18.26 -3.77
C HIS A 476 -9.38 -17.23 -4.91
N PHE A 477 -9.09 -17.68 -6.13
CA PHE A 477 -9.11 -16.83 -7.31
C PHE A 477 -10.47 -16.16 -7.49
N ASP A 478 -11.56 -16.94 -7.45
CA ASP A 478 -12.91 -16.44 -7.72
C ASP A 478 -13.32 -15.37 -6.68
N TYR A 479 -12.97 -15.57 -5.40
CA TYR A 479 -13.22 -14.60 -4.33
C TYR A 479 -12.46 -13.29 -4.55
N TYR A 480 -11.14 -13.33 -4.70
CA TYR A 480 -10.32 -12.11 -4.82
C TYR A 480 -10.52 -11.40 -6.16
N HIS A 481 -10.81 -12.14 -7.23
CA HIS A 481 -11.24 -11.54 -8.49
C HIS A 481 -12.58 -10.81 -8.34
N ALA A 482 -13.57 -11.39 -7.65
CA ALA A 482 -14.85 -10.75 -7.40
C ALA A 482 -14.71 -9.50 -6.51
N LEU A 483 -13.87 -9.58 -5.48
CA LEU A 483 -13.54 -8.46 -4.61
C LEU A 483 -12.95 -7.29 -5.41
N ALA A 484 -11.86 -7.53 -6.15
CA ALA A 484 -11.20 -6.51 -6.95
C ALA A 484 -12.14 -5.91 -8.01
N ARG A 485 -12.97 -6.73 -8.67
CA ARG A 485 -13.99 -6.25 -9.61
C ARG A 485 -15.08 -5.38 -8.96
N ALA A 486 -15.46 -5.67 -7.71
CA ALA A 486 -16.44 -4.86 -7.00
C ALA A 486 -15.89 -3.45 -6.70
N HIS A 487 -14.60 -3.36 -6.39
CA HIS A 487 -13.91 -2.09 -6.18
C HIS A 487 -13.77 -1.27 -7.47
N GLU A 488 -13.41 -1.90 -8.59
CA GLU A 488 -13.29 -1.23 -9.91
C GLU A 488 -14.60 -0.58 -10.39
N LYS A 489 -15.75 -1.11 -9.99
CA LYS A 489 -17.06 -0.52 -10.34
C LYS A 489 -17.40 0.75 -9.56
N SER A 490 -16.68 1.04 -8.48
CA SER A 490 -16.93 2.21 -7.65
C SER A 490 -15.99 3.35 -8.06
N ALA A 491 -16.52 4.49 -8.49
CA ALA A 491 -15.74 5.69 -8.86
C ALA A 491 -15.06 6.39 -7.66
N ASP A 492 -14.96 5.70 -6.52
CA ASP A 492 -14.57 6.24 -5.23
C ASP A 492 -13.10 5.88 -4.95
N HIS A 493 -12.24 6.91 -4.99
CA HIS A 493 -10.80 6.76 -4.89
C HIS A 493 -10.36 6.25 -3.50
N GLU A 494 -11.14 6.50 -2.44
CA GLU A 494 -10.85 6.02 -1.09
C GLU A 494 -11.00 4.50 -0.97
N LYS A 495 -11.78 3.86 -1.86
CA LYS A 495 -11.97 2.40 -1.84
C LYS A 495 -10.79 1.63 -2.40
N TYR A 496 -9.85 2.25 -3.12
CA TYR A 496 -8.63 1.58 -3.57
C TYR A 496 -7.66 1.30 -2.42
N LEU A 497 -7.71 2.07 -1.32
CA LEU A 497 -6.93 1.79 -0.10
C LEU A 497 -7.28 0.44 0.53
N LYS A 498 -8.53 -0.01 0.38
CA LYS A 498 -8.99 -1.31 0.89
C LYS A 498 -8.48 -2.49 0.06
N LEU A 499 -8.04 -2.28 -1.18
CA LEU A 499 -7.39 -3.30 -2.00
C LEU A 499 -5.90 -3.45 -1.70
N ASP A 500 -5.24 -2.41 -1.15
CA ASP A 500 -3.81 -2.48 -0.83
C ASP A 500 -3.49 -3.61 0.15
N VAL A 501 -4.38 -3.86 1.12
CA VAL A 501 -4.23 -4.97 2.08
C VAL A 501 -4.41 -6.35 1.45
N GLU A 502 -4.95 -6.44 0.23
CA GLU A 502 -5.18 -7.69 -0.51
C GLU A 502 -4.14 -7.96 -1.59
N SER A 503 -3.12 -7.10 -1.70
CA SER A 503 -2.07 -7.20 -2.73
C SER A 503 -1.46 -8.60 -2.81
N GLU A 504 -1.07 -9.19 -1.67
CA GLU A 504 -0.49 -10.55 -1.62
C GLU A 504 -1.47 -11.64 -2.09
N ASN A 505 -2.77 -11.47 -1.84
CA ASN A 505 -3.80 -12.44 -2.25
C ASN A 505 -4.18 -12.28 -3.74
N LEU A 506 -4.25 -11.05 -4.25
CA LEU A 506 -4.44 -10.77 -5.68
C LEU A 506 -3.27 -11.32 -6.50
N GLU A 507 -2.06 -11.19 -5.97
CA GLU A 507 -0.87 -11.76 -6.57
C GLU A 507 -0.89 -13.30 -6.54
N ALA A 508 -1.23 -13.91 -5.41
CA ALA A 508 -1.41 -15.35 -5.33
C ALA A 508 -2.45 -15.88 -6.34
N ALA A 509 -3.53 -15.11 -6.58
CA ALA A 509 -4.54 -15.43 -7.58
C ALA A 509 -3.98 -15.33 -9.02
N PHE A 510 -3.20 -14.28 -9.32
CA PHE A 510 -2.54 -14.12 -10.61
C PHE A 510 -1.52 -15.23 -10.89
N GLU A 511 -0.65 -15.53 -9.93
CA GLU A 511 0.38 -16.57 -10.04
C GLU A 511 -0.23 -17.95 -10.24
N TRP A 512 -1.30 -18.27 -9.50
CA TRP A 512 -2.02 -19.52 -9.71
C TRP A 512 -2.59 -19.60 -11.13
N ALA A 513 -3.26 -18.53 -11.60
CA ALA A 513 -3.82 -18.49 -12.95
C ALA A 513 -2.73 -18.69 -14.01
N MET A 514 -1.57 -18.03 -13.87
CA MET A 514 -0.42 -18.24 -14.76
C MET A 514 0.13 -19.67 -14.69
N GLY A 515 0.24 -20.25 -13.48
CA GLY A 515 0.82 -21.59 -13.27
C GLY A 515 -0.03 -22.75 -13.80
N VAL A 516 -1.35 -22.55 -13.94
CA VAL A 516 -2.26 -23.52 -14.59
C VAL A 516 -2.51 -23.20 -16.06
N ASP A 517 -1.71 -22.29 -16.64
CA ASP A 517 -1.90 -21.70 -17.96
C ASP A 517 -3.30 -21.10 -18.23
N GLY A 518 -3.95 -20.61 -17.18
CA GLY A 518 -5.20 -19.87 -17.23
C GLY A 518 -4.98 -18.41 -17.64
N TYR A 519 -4.40 -18.18 -18.82
CA TYR A 519 -4.04 -16.83 -19.28
C TYR A 519 -5.25 -15.91 -19.48
N GLU A 520 -6.43 -16.46 -19.79
CA GLU A 520 -7.67 -15.69 -19.85
C GLU A 520 -8.07 -15.19 -18.45
N GLN A 521 -8.01 -16.06 -17.43
CA GLN A 521 -8.29 -15.69 -16.04
C GLN A 521 -7.28 -14.66 -15.53
N ALA A 522 -6.00 -14.85 -15.85
CA ALA A 522 -4.95 -13.89 -15.52
C ALA A 522 -5.22 -12.53 -16.19
N LEU A 523 -5.57 -12.51 -17.49
CA LEU A 523 -5.92 -11.27 -18.18
C LEU A 523 -7.15 -10.59 -17.58
N TRP A 524 -8.18 -11.34 -17.20
CA TRP A 524 -9.39 -10.79 -16.59
C TRP A 524 -9.10 -10.14 -15.24
N LEU A 525 -8.31 -10.81 -14.40
CA LEU A 525 -7.86 -10.24 -13.12
C LEU A 525 -7.11 -8.92 -13.36
N VAL A 526 -6.18 -8.91 -14.30
CA VAL A 526 -5.38 -7.72 -14.63
C VAL A 526 -6.25 -6.58 -15.17
N THR A 527 -7.11 -6.85 -16.14
CA THR A 527 -7.78 -5.79 -16.93
C THR A 527 -9.11 -5.36 -16.35
N SER A 528 -9.83 -6.25 -15.68
CA SER A 528 -11.21 -6.04 -15.24
C SER A 528 -11.35 -5.91 -13.72
N ALA A 529 -10.28 -6.21 -12.97
CA ALA A 529 -10.32 -6.21 -11.52
C ALA A 529 -9.19 -5.37 -10.88
N CYS A 530 -7.98 -5.35 -11.46
CA CYS A 530 -6.84 -4.65 -10.89
C CYS A 530 -6.32 -3.47 -11.73
N GLY A 531 -6.78 -3.30 -12.97
CA GLY A 531 -6.14 -2.41 -13.94
C GLY A 531 -6.11 -0.94 -13.52
N ASN A 532 -7.28 -0.35 -13.21
CA ASN A 532 -7.34 1.04 -12.77
C ASN A 532 -6.80 1.17 -11.35
N TYR A 533 -7.03 0.19 -10.48
CA TYR A 533 -6.40 0.13 -9.15
C TYR A 533 -4.88 0.31 -9.25
N LEU A 534 -4.20 -0.52 -10.06
CA LEU A 534 -2.75 -0.46 -10.21
C LEU A 534 -2.29 0.87 -10.82
N MET A 535 -2.98 1.39 -11.84
CA MET A 535 -2.65 2.69 -12.45
C MET A 535 -2.85 3.85 -11.48
N ASN A 536 -3.97 3.89 -10.76
CA ASN A 536 -4.31 4.96 -9.81
C ASN A 536 -3.37 4.97 -8.59
N ARG A 537 -2.82 3.81 -8.22
CA ARG A 537 -1.80 3.70 -7.16
C ARG A 537 -0.37 3.89 -7.68
N GLY A 538 -0.20 4.25 -8.96
CA GLY A 538 1.13 4.45 -9.55
C GLY A 538 1.92 3.17 -9.81
N ARG A 539 1.31 1.99 -9.65
CA ARG A 539 1.94 0.67 -9.86
C ARG A 539 1.93 0.26 -11.34
N PHE A 540 2.35 1.17 -12.22
CA PHE A 540 2.37 0.93 -13.67
C PHE A 540 3.32 -0.21 -14.07
N GLU A 541 4.49 -0.33 -13.43
CA GLU A 541 5.42 -1.45 -13.69
C GLU A 541 4.81 -2.82 -13.35
N HIS A 542 4.01 -2.89 -12.28
CA HIS A 542 3.36 -4.15 -11.89
C HIS A 542 2.31 -4.56 -12.93
N LEU A 543 1.47 -3.61 -13.37
CA LEU A 543 0.52 -3.82 -14.46
C LEU A 543 1.22 -4.21 -15.76
N LYS A 544 2.35 -3.55 -16.09
CA LYS A 544 3.19 -3.88 -17.25
C LYS A 544 3.69 -5.31 -17.18
N ASN A 545 4.30 -5.69 -16.07
CA ASN A 545 4.84 -7.02 -15.86
C ASN A 545 3.78 -8.11 -16.03
N TRP A 546 2.60 -7.93 -15.40
CA TRP A 546 1.51 -8.90 -15.52
C TRP A 546 1.02 -9.03 -16.96
N LEU A 547 0.79 -7.93 -17.67
CA LEU A 547 0.38 -7.97 -19.07
C LEU A 547 1.44 -8.59 -19.99
N GLU A 548 2.73 -8.29 -19.78
CA GLU A 548 3.83 -8.88 -20.56
C GLU A 548 3.97 -10.39 -20.32
N ARG A 549 3.78 -10.84 -19.08
CA ARG A 549 3.79 -12.27 -18.73
C ARG A 549 2.62 -13.01 -19.35
N VAL A 550 1.41 -12.45 -19.29
CA VAL A 550 0.24 -13.00 -19.99
C VAL A 550 0.50 -13.04 -21.50
N ALA A 551 1.03 -11.97 -22.10
CA ALA A 551 1.33 -11.92 -23.52
C ALA A 551 2.37 -12.97 -23.93
N THR A 552 3.39 -13.20 -23.11
CA THR A 552 4.42 -14.22 -23.34
C THR A 552 3.82 -15.62 -23.25
N GLY A 553 2.98 -15.89 -22.25
CA GLY A 553 2.27 -17.18 -22.09
C GLY A 553 1.31 -17.47 -23.25
N VAL A 554 0.56 -16.46 -23.72
CA VAL A 554 -0.33 -16.62 -24.88
C VAL A 554 0.49 -16.95 -26.14
N LYS A 555 1.58 -16.22 -26.40
CA LYS A 555 2.47 -16.46 -27.55
C LYS A 555 3.14 -17.84 -27.53
N SER A 556 3.50 -18.37 -26.35
CA SER A 556 4.15 -19.67 -26.26
C SER A 556 3.18 -20.82 -26.58
N LYS A 557 1.88 -20.64 -26.33
CA LYS A 557 0.83 -21.57 -26.72
C LYS A 557 0.40 -21.46 -28.19
N ASP A 558 0.56 -20.29 -28.82
CA ASP A 558 0.19 -20.02 -30.23
C ASP A 558 0.88 -20.95 -31.27
N ILE A 559 1.82 -21.82 -30.85
CA ILE A 559 2.50 -22.80 -31.71
C ILE A 559 2.09 -24.22 -31.31
N ASP A 560 1.00 -24.74 -31.87
CA ASP A 560 0.75 -26.19 -31.88
C ASP A 560 1.50 -26.88 -33.04
N SER A 561 1.69 -28.19 -32.94
CA SER A 561 2.42 -29.00 -33.94
C SER A 561 1.70 -29.13 -35.31
N SER A 562 0.54 -28.48 -35.48
CA SER A 562 -0.32 -28.55 -36.66
C SER A 562 -0.65 -27.19 -37.29
N GLY A 563 -0.15 -26.09 -36.73
CA GLY A 563 -0.28 -24.74 -37.29
C GLY A 563 -1.69 -24.13 -37.25
N HIS A 564 -2.57 -24.58 -36.34
CA HIS A 564 -3.90 -24.00 -36.15
C HIS A 564 -3.95 -23.13 -34.87
N SER A 565 -4.62 -21.97 -34.94
CA SER A 565 -4.47 -20.92 -33.94
C SER A 565 -5.13 -21.24 -32.59
N VAL A 566 -4.37 -20.92 -31.54
CA VAL A 566 -4.88 -20.57 -30.20
C VAL A 566 -5.82 -19.36 -30.31
N ASP A 567 -6.60 -19.12 -29.25
CA ASP A 567 -7.67 -18.11 -29.21
C ASP A 567 -7.18 -16.71 -29.62
N ASN A 568 -7.33 -16.39 -30.92
CA ASN A 568 -7.00 -15.09 -31.51
C ASN A 568 -7.62 -13.92 -30.75
N ARG A 569 -8.72 -14.16 -30.00
CA ARG A 569 -9.35 -13.13 -29.16
C ARG A 569 -8.51 -12.80 -27.95
N LEU A 570 -7.91 -13.80 -27.31
CA LEU A 570 -7.06 -13.61 -26.14
C LEU A 570 -5.74 -12.90 -26.52
N ALA A 571 -5.13 -13.31 -27.62
CA ALA A 571 -3.94 -12.64 -28.18
C ALA A 571 -4.23 -11.17 -28.52
N ALA A 572 -5.35 -10.89 -29.18
CA ALA A 572 -5.80 -9.53 -29.45
C ALA A 572 -6.09 -8.74 -28.15
N ALA A 573 -6.77 -9.34 -27.17
CA ALA A 573 -7.13 -8.66 -25.93
C ALA A 573 -5.88 -8.25 -25.14
N VAL A 574 -4.89 -9.13 -24.98
CA VAL A 574 -3.67 -8.79 -24.24
C VAL A 574 -2.83 -7.72 -24.96
N GLN A 575 -2.73 -7.77 -26.29
CA GLN A 575 -2.03 -6.74 -27.05
C GLN A 575 -2.76 -5.39 -26.99
N ASN A 576 -4.10 -5.39 -27.02
CA ASN A 576 -4.88 -4.17 -26.84
C ASN A 576 -4.64 -3.55 -25.45
N SER A 577 -4.60 -4.37 -24.39
CA SER A 577 -4.30 -3.91 -23.04
C SER A 577 -2.87 -3.38 -22.89
N LEU A 578 -1.88 -4.01 -23.53
CA LEU A 578 -0.51 -3.49 -23.61
C LEU A 578 -0.47 -2.15 -24.35
N GLY A 579 -1.17 -2.03 -25.48
CA GLY A 579 -1.26 -0.77 -26.23
C GLY A 579 -1.85 0.37 -25.39
N ASN A 580 -2.91 0.09 -24.63
CA ASN A 580 -3.50 1.05 -23.71
C ASN A 580 -2.50 1.48 -22.63
N LEU A 581 -1.83 0.52 -21.99
CA LEU A 581 -0.84 0.79 -20.93
C LEU A 581 0.33 1.64 -21.45
N TYR A 582 0.96 1.21 -22.54
CA TYR A 582 2.11 1.90 -23.12
C TYR A 582 1.77 3.34 -23.55
N GLY A 583 0.54 3.58 -24.01
CA GLY A 583 0.07 4.91 -24.39
C GLY A 583 -0.07 5.91 -23.24
N VAL A 584 -0.04 5.45 -21.99
CA VAL A 584 -0.14 6.27 -20.78
C VAL A 584 1.00 5.99 -19.79
N TYR A 585 2.01 5.22 -20.21
CA TYR A 585 3.08 4.76 -19.34
C TYR A 585 4.01 5.92 -18.95
N PRO A 586 4.11 6.27 -17.65
CA PRO A 586 4.81 7.48 -17.22
C PRO A 586 6.34 7.29 -17.10
N PHE A 587 6.84 6.05 -17.14
CA PHE A 587 8.26 5.75 -16.89
C PHE A 587 9.02 5.40 -18.16
N GLY A 588 10.34 5.60 -18.14
CA GLY A 588 11.19 5.31 -19.29
C GLY A 588 11.09 6.37 -20.40
N ASP A 589 11.58 6.00 -21.59
CA ASP A 589 11.57 6.92 -22.73
C ASP A 589 10.16 7.02 -23.34
N HIS A 590 9.57 8.21 -23.29
CA HIS A 590 8.19 8.45 -23.74
C HIS A 590 7.99 8.09 -25.21
N GLN A 591 8.97 8.39 -26.06
CA GLN A 591 8.91 8.05 -27.49
C GLN A 591 8.89 6.53 -27.71
N THR A 592 9.73 5.79 -26.99
CA THR A 592 9.78 4.33 -27.03
C THR A 592 8.46 3.71 -26.57
N ASN A 593 7.87 4.21 -25.48
CA ASN A 593 6.57 3.74 -24.99
C ASN A 593 5.48 3.94 -26.05
N LEU A 594 5.43 5.12 -26.70
CA LEU A 594 4.45 5.38 -27.76
C LEU A 594 4.66 4.46 -28.98
N LYS A 595 5.91 4.15 -29.35
CA LYS A 595 6.22 3.14 -30.39
C LYS A 595 5.75 1.75 -30.00
N GLN A 596 5.94 1.35 -28.74
CA GLN A 596 5.43 0.08 -28.22
C GLN A 596 3.90 0.03 -28.23
N ALA A 597 3.23 1.14 -27.91
CA ALA A 597 1.77 1.23 -28.00
C ALA A 597 1.27 1.02 -29.43
N VAL A 598 1.89 1.71 -30.40
CA VAL A 598 1.60 1.54 -31.84
C VAL A 598 1.79 0.08 -32.27
N ALA A 599 2.95 -0.51 -31.97
CA ALA A 599 3.25 -1.89 -32.33
C ALA A 599 2.26 -2.90 -31.71
N ALA A 600 1.83 -2.66 -30.46
CA ALA A 600 0.84 -3.50 -29.80
C ALA A 600 -0.53 -3.40 -30.49
N TYR A 601 -1.01 -2.21 -30.85
CA TYR A 601 -2.27 -2.08 -31.61
C TYR A 601 -2.16 -2.65 -33.02
N GLU A 602 -1.04 -2.47 -33.72
CA GLU A 602 -0.81 -3.10 -35.02
C GLU A 602 -0.86 -4.63 -34.93
N ALA A 603 -0.32 -5.22 -33.85
CA ALA A 603 -0.42 -6.65 -33.59
C ALA A 603 -1.87 -7.11 -33.38
N VAL A 604 -2.73 -6.30 -32.75
CA VAL A 604 -4.17 -6.60 -32.60
C VAL A 604 -4.86 -6.72 -33.96
N LEU A 605 -4.52 -5.84 -34.91
CA LEU A 605 -5.13 -5.79 -36.24
C LEU A 605 -4.81 -7.00 -37.13
N VAL A 606 -3.82 -7.82 -36.75
CA VAL A 606 -3.57 -9.13 -37.38
C VAL A 606 -4.71 -10.11 -37.09
N TYR A 607 -5.30 -10.03 -35.89
CA TYR A 607 -6.34 -10.94 -35.41
C TYR A 607 -7.76 -10.39 -35.62
N TRP A 608 -7.97 -9.12 -35.28
CA TRP A 608 -9.23 -8.42 -35.47
C TRP A 608 -9.22 -7.73 -36.83
N THR A 609 -9.92 -8.33 -37.78
CA THR A 609 -10.12 -7.79 -39.12
C THR A 609 -11.53 -7.21 -39.23
N PRO A 610 -11.80 -6.40 -40.26
CA PRO A 610 -13.16 -6.00 -40.62
C PRO A 610 -14.20 -7.12 -40.65
N GLN A 611 -13.79 -8.33 -41.02
CA GLN A 611 -14.68 -9.48 -41.16
C GLN A 611 -14.81 -10.27 -39.85
N SER A 612 -13.73 -10.37 -39.06
CA SER A 612 -13.73 -11.21 -37.84
C SER A 612 -14.31 -10.50 -36.62
N ALA A 613 -14.02 -9.20 -36.47
CA ALA A 613 -14.46 -8.40 -35.34
C ALA A 613 -14.60 -6.91 -35.72
N PRO A 614 -15.64 -6.52 -36.49
CA PRO A 614 -15.76 -5.16 -37.04
C PRO A 614 -15.64 -4.03 -35.99
N LEU A 615 -16.32 -4.19 -34.83
CA LEU A 615 -16.26 -3.20 -33.76
C LEU A 615 -14.94 -3.24 -32.98
N GLY A 616 -14.33 -4.42 -32.81
CA GLY A 616 -13.01 -4.57 -32.20
C GLY A 616 -11.91 -3.93 -33.06
N TYR A 617 -11.94 -4.19 -34.36
CA TYR A 617 -11.09 -3.53 -35.36
C TYR A 617 -11.22 -2.01 -35.29
N ALA A 618 -12.44 -1.48 -35.27
CA ALA A 618 -12.66 -0.03 -35.20
C ALA A 618 -12.17 0.59 -33.89
N MET A 619 -12.36 -0.09 -32.76
CA MET A 619 -11.82 0.34 -31.47
C MET A 619 -10.29 0.40 -31.51
N THR A 620 -9.64 -0.64 -32.02
CA THR A 620 -8.17 -0.68 -32.16
C THR A 620 -7.68 0.41 -33.10
N GLN A 621 -8.34 0.63 -34.24
CA GLN A 621 -8.00 1.71 -35.17
C GLN A 621 -8.14 3.10 -34.53
N ASN A 622 -9.19 3.33 -33.72
CA ASN A 622 -9.34 4.58 -32.99
C ASN A 622 -8.21 4.80 -31.96
N ASN A 623 -7.81 3.75 -31.24
CA ASN A 623 -6.74 3.82 -30.26
C ASN A 623 -5.36 4.00 -30.95
N LEU A 624 -5.14 3.31 -32.06
CA LEU A 624 -3.96 3.47 -32.91
C LEU A 624 -3.84 4.90 -33.44
N GLY A 625 -4.94 5.51 -33.90
CA GLY A 625 -4.96 6.91 -34.31
C GLY A 625 -4.57 7.88 -33.18
N THR A 626 -5.04 7.60 -31.97
CA THR A 626 -4.66 8.36 -30.77
C THR A 626 -3.17 8.21 -30.44
N ALA A 627 -2.63 6.99 -30.58
CA ALA A 627 -1.21 6.70 -30.35
C ALA A 627 -0.32 7.43 -31.37
N TYR A 628 -0.67 7.40 -32.66
CA TYR A 628 0.06 8.15 -33.69
C TYR A 628 -0.01 9.67 -33.45
N ARG A 629 -1.15 10.21 -33.02
CA ARG A 629 -1.26 11.65 -32.67
C ARG A 629 -0.33 12.02 -31.52
N LYS A 630 -0.21 11.17 -30.49
CA LYS A 630 0.76 11.38 -29.41
C LYS A 630 2.20 11.29 -29.92
N LEU A 631 2.51 10.30 -30.76
CA LEU A 631 3.84 10.11 -31.34
C LEU A 631 4.26 11.29 -32.22
N ALA A 632 3.32 11.92 -32.94
CA ALA A 632 3.55 13.16 -33.68
C ALA A 632 4.05 14.34 -32.84
N GLY A 633 3.81 14.31 -31.51
CA GLY A 633 4.34 15.31 -30.59
C GLY A 633 5.84 15.17 -30.32
N VAL A 634 6.43 14.02 -30.62
CA VAL A 634 7.84 13.70 -30.32
C VAL A 634 8.66 13.26 -31.53
N GLU A 635 8.03 12.79 -32.60
CA GLU A 635 8.70 12.29 -33.81
C GLU A 635 7.81 12.43 -35.06
N ASP A 636 8.43 12.74 -36.20
CA ASP A 636 7.82 12.72 -37.54
C ASP A 636 6.38 13.30 -37.60
N LYS A 637 6.19 14.51 -37.03
CA LYS A 637 4.87 15.15 -36.80
C LYS A 637 3.88 14.96 -37.95
N ILE A 638 4.26 15.34 -39.18
CA ILE A 638 3.34 15.27 -40.34
C ILE A 638 2.99 13.82 -40.69
N ALA A 639 3.97 12.92 -40.73
CA ALA A 639 3.73 11.53 -41.12
C ALA A 639 2.82 10.82 -40.11
N ASN A 640 3.10 11.00 -38.82
CA ASN A 640 2.30 10.42 -37.74
C ASN A 640 0.88 11.02 -37.68
N LEU A 641 0.71 12.32 -37.89
CA LEU A 641 -0.63 12.91 -37.98
C LEU A 641 -1.42 12.37 -39.18
N LYS A 642 -0.77 12.12 -40.32
CA LYS A 642 -1.43 11.49 -41.49
C LYS A 642 -1.86 10.05 -41.18
N GLN A 643 -1.02 9.26 -40.50
CA GLN A 643 -1.41 7.93 -40.04
C GLN A 643 -2.58 7.98 -39.04
N ALA A 644 -2.59 8.96 -38.14
CA ALA A 644 -3.70 9.16 -37.21
C ALA A 644 -5.03 9.43 -37.92
N VAL A 645 -5.03 10.27 -38.97
CA VAL A 645 -6.21 10.53 -39.81
C VAL A 645 -6.73 9.24 -40.45
N GLU A 646 -5.84 8.45 -41.06
CA GLU A 646 -6.25 7.23 -41.76
C GLU A 646 -6.79 6.17 -40.79
N ALA A 647 -6.18 6.01 -39.62
CA ALA A 647 -6.67 5.12 -38.57
C ALA A 647 -8.06 5.53 -38.05
N HIS A 648 -8.28 6.82 -37.75
CA HIS A 648 -9.60 7.29 -37.34
C HIS A 648 -10.67 7.14 -38.43
N LYS A 649 -10.33 7.40 -39.70
CA LYS A 649 -11.26 7.14 -40.82
C LYS A 649 -11.60 5.67 -40.94
N ALA A 650 -10.62 4.77 -40.79
CA ALA A 650 -10.85 3.33 -40.80
C ALA A 650 -11.80 2.89 -39.69
N ALA A 651 -11.69 3.48 -38.50
CA ALA A 651 -12.64 3.24 -37.40
C ALA A 651 -14.06 3.72 -37.74
N LEU A 652 -14.20 4.91 -38.33
CA LEU A 652 -15.50 5.51 -38.70
C LEU A 652 -16.27 4.74 -39.80
N VAL A 653 -15.63 3.80 -40.49
CA VAL A 653 -16.33 2.88 -41.40
C VAL A 653 -17.29 1.96 -40.64
N TYR A 654 -16.94 1.56 -39.40
CA TYR A 654 -17.72 0.61 -38.61
C TYR A 654 -18.36 1.23 -37.37
N PHE A 655 -17.72 2.23 -36.76
CA PHE A 655 -18.39 3.11 -35.82
C PHE A 655 -19.25 4.07 -36.60
N THR A 656 -20.53 3.75 -36.73
CA THR A 656 -21.53 4.61 -37.37
C THR A 656 -22.49 5.14 -36.31
N PRO A 657 -23.23 6.22 -36.61
CA PRO A 657 -24.33 6.66 -35.78
C PRO A 657 -25.31 5.57 -35.33
N GLN A 658 -25.53 4.56 -36.17
CA GLN A 658 -26.49 3.50 -35.92
C GLN A 658 -25.88 2.34 -35.12
N SER A 659 -24.60 2.01 -35.34
CA SER A 659 -23.96 0.86 -34.71
C SER A 659 -23.37 1.19 -33.34
N ALA A 660 -22.73 2.37 -33.21
CA ALA A 660 -21.96 2.75 -32.04
C ALA A 660 -21.89 4.29 -31.92
N PRO A 661 -23.01 4.97 -31.58
CA PRO A 661 -23.11 6.44 -31.63
C PRO A 661 -22.08 7.15 -30.74
N LEU A 662 -21.81 6.64 -29.54
CA LEU A 662 -20.82 7.23 -28.63
C LEU A 662 -19.38 7.00 -29.13
N SER A 663 -19.07 5.81 -29.65
CA SER A 663 -17.75 5.53 -30.23
C SER A 663 -17.51 6.35 -31.51
N TYR A 664 -18.55 6.53 -32.34
CA TYR A 664 -18.53 7.43 -33.48
C TYR A 664 -18.20 8.86 -33.05
N ALA A 665 -18.87 9.38 -32.02
CA ALA A 665 -18.62 10.72 -31.50
C ALA A 665 -17.20 10.87 -30.94
N ALA A 666 -16.72 9.88 -30.17
CA ALA A 666 -15.36 9.85 -29.66
C ALA A 666 -14.32 9.93 -30.80
N THR A 667 -14.50 9.09 -31.82
CA THR A 667 -13.59 9.05 -32.97
C THR A 667 -13.66 10.34 -33.80
N GLN A 668 -14.84 10.93 -33.98
CA GLN A 668 -14.97 12.24 -34.64
C GLN A 668 -14.28 13.36 -33.85
N ASN A 669 -14.45 13.40 -32.53
CA ASN A 669 -13.73 14.37 -31.69
C ASN A 669 -12.20 14.19 -31.76
N ASN A 670 -11.72 12.95 -31.75
CA ASN A 670 -10.29 12.64 -31.90
C ASN A 670 -9.76 13.06 -33.28
N LEU A 671 -10.51 12.75 -34.34
CA LEU A 671 -10.19 13.16 -35.71
C LEU A 671 -10.15 14.69 -35.85
N GLY A 672 -11.08 15.41 -35.21
CA GLY A 672 -11.07 16.86 -35.17
C GLY A 672 -9.81 17.43 -34.49
N THR A 673 -9.33 16.75 -33.45
CA THR A 673 -8.08 17.10 -32.76
C THR A 673 -6.87 16.91 -33.69
N VAL A 674 -6.80 15.77 -34.40
CA VAL A 674 -5.73 15.51 -35.38
C VAL A 674 -5.73 16.55 -36.50
N TYR A 675 -6.91 16.95 -37.01
CA TYR A 675 -6.99 18.00 -38.02
C TYR A 675 -6.53 19.37 -37.49
N ARG A 676 -6.86 19.71 -36.25
CA ARG A 676 -6.34 20.94 -35.62
C ARG A 676 -4.81 20.89 -35.51
N ASP A 677 -4.25 19.76 -35.09
CA ASP A 677 -2.80 19.58 -34.97
C ASP A 677 -2.10 19.61 -36.36
N LEU A 678 -2.77 19.13 -37.43
CA LEU A 678 -2.30 19.27 -38.82
C LEU A 678 -2.34 20.71 -39.32
N ALA A 679 -3.33 21.50 -38.91
CA ALA A 679 -3.45 22.90 -39.30
C ALA A 679 -2.28 23.78 -38.82
N GLU A 680 -1.53 23.32 -37.81
CA GLU A 680 -0.30 23.98 -37.36
C GLU A 680 0.86 23.81 -38.34
N VAL A 681 0.81 22.79 -39.22
CA VAL A 681 1.93 22.39 -40.08
C VAL A 681 1.61 22.41 -41.58
N GLU A 682 0.36 22.19 -42.00
CA GLU A 682 -0.06 22.29 -43.40
C GLU A 682 -1.57 22.63 -43.53
N ASP A 683 -1.95 23.23 -44.66
CA ASP A 683 -3.34 23.51 -45.06
C ASP A 683 -4.22 24.11 -43.94
N ARG A 684 -3.69 25.11 -43.20
CA ARG A 684 -4.25 25.63 -41.95
C ARG A 684 -5.77 25.85 -41.97
N ALA A 685 -6.28 26.65 -42.91
CA ALA A 685 -7.71 26.97 -42.97
C ALA A 685 -8.59 25.73 -43.29
N ASP A 686 -8.16 24.88 -44.23
CA ASP A 686 -8.92 23.70 -44.63
C ASP A 686 -8.95 22.64 -43.53
N ASN A 687 -7.81 22.42 -42.86
CA ASN A 687 -7.72 21.50 -41.74
C ASN A 687 -8.52 22.01 -40.53
N LEU A 688 -8.55 23.31 -40.25
CA LEU A 688 -9.41 23.87 -39.20
C LEU A 688 -10.92 23.70 -39.52
N LYS A 689 -11.32 23.88 -40.78
CA LYS A 689 -12.70 23.61 -41.22
C LYS A 689 -13.08 22.13 -41.06
N ARG A 690 -12.15 21.22 -41.39
CA ARG A 690 -12.34 19.77 -41.15
C ARG A 690 -12.44 19.46 -39.65
N ALA A 691 -11.62 20.11 -38.82
CA ALA A 691 -11.68 19.95 -37.36
C ALA A 691 -13.05 20.38 -36.81
N ILE A 692 -13.53 21.56 -37.19
CA ILE A 692 -14.86 22.07 -36.83
C ILE A 692 -15.96 21.09 -37.25
N SER A 693 -15.95 20.60 -38.49
CA SER A 693 -16.97 19.65 -38.98
C SER A 693 -16.97 18.34 -38.19
N ALA A 694 -15.78 17.85 -37.82
CA ALA A 694 -15.66 16.62 -37.03
C ALA A 694 -16.18 16.83 -35.59
N TYR A 695 -15.86 17.95 -34.95
CA TYR A 695 -16.41 18.28 -33.62
C TYR A 695 -17.94 18.45 -33.67
N GLU A 696 -18.48 19.13 -34.68
CA GLU A 696 -19.93 19.28 -34.87
C GLU A 696 -20.61 17.90 -35.06
N ALA A 697 -19.99 17.00 -35.82
CA ALA A 697 -20.49 15.63 -35.98
C ALA A 697 -20.47 14.84 -34.66
N ALA A 698 -19.47 15.04 -33.80
CA ALA A 698 -19.42 14.44 -32.47
C ALA A 698 -20.54 14.98 -31.55
N LEU A 699 -20.78 16.30 -31.57
CA LEU A 699 -21.82 16.97 -30.76
C LEU A 699 -23.26 16.59 -31.13
N MET A 700 -23.47 15.90 -32.25
CA MET A 700 -24.78 15.31 -32.56
C MET A 700 -25.14 14.14 -31.63
N TYR A 701 -24.15 13.49 -31.01
CA TYR A 701 -24.33 12.28 -30.19
C TYR A 701 -23.78 12.45 -28.77
N TYR A 702 -22.70 13.21 -28.59
CA TYR A 702 -22.36 13.77 -27.30
C TYR A 702 -23.36 14.86 -26.97
N THR A 703 -24.31 14.54 -26.11
CA THR A 703 -25.32 15.50 -25.64
C THR A 703 -25.19 15.66 -24.13
N PRO A 704 -25.64 16.80 -23.57
CA PRO A 704 -25.72 17.01 -22.13
C PRO A 704 -26.36 15.88 -21.32
N GLN A 705 -27.35 15.20 -21.91
CA GLN A 705 -28.13 14.17 -21.22
C GLN A 705 -27.35 12.85 -21.09
N PHE A 706 -26.57 12.49 -22.11
CA PHE A 706 -25.93 11.18 -22.19
C PHE A 706 -24.44 11.21 -21.85
N ALA A 707 -23.75 12.31 -22.16
CA ALA A 707 -22.30 12.44 -21.97
C ALA A 707 -21.93 13.92 -21.68
N PRO A 708 -22.31 14.48 -20.52
CA PRO A 708 -22.16 15.91 -20.24
C PRO A 708 -20.71 16.39 -20.26
N LEU A 709 -19.77 15.59 -19.75
CA LEU A 709 -18.35 15.95 -19.73
C LEU A 709 -17.70 15.83 -21.11
N ASP A 710 -18.03 14.79 -21.89
CA ASP A 710 -17.56 14.65 -23.27
C ASP A 710 -18.12 15.75 -24.16
N TYR A 711 -19.41 16.08 -24.00
CA TYR A 711 -20.03 17.24 -24.65
C TYR A 711 -19.26 18.52 -24.35
N ALA A 712 -18.97 18.81 -23.07
CA ALA A 712 -18.23 20.01 -22.69
C ALA A 712 -16.79 20.00 -23.22
N MET A 713 -16.10 18.86 -23.21
CA MET A 713 -14.77 18.71 -23.80
C MET A 713 -14.80 19.03 -25.30
N THR A 714 -15.75 18.45 -26.05
CA THR A 714 -15.88 18.69 -27.49
C THR A 714 -16.25 20.14 -27.79
N GLN A 715 -17.12 20.76 -26.99
CA GLN A 715 -17.43 22.20 -27.09
C GLN A 715 -16.20 23.08 -26.85
N ASN A 716 -15.37 22.74 -25.85
CA ASN A 716 -14.10 23.44 -25.61
C ASN A 716 -13.14 23.29 -26.81
N ASN A 717 -12.99 22.07 -27.35
CA ASN A 717 -12.15 21.81 -28.51
C ASN A 717 -12.63 22.56 -29.77
N LEU A 718 -13.95 22.62 -29.98
CA LEU A 718 -14.58 23.41 -31.04
C LEU A 718 -14.30 24.90 -30.86
N GLY A 719 -14.33 25.40 -29.62
CA GLY A 719 -13.95 26.78 -29.30
C GLY A 719 -12.53 27.09 -29.72
N THR A 720 -11.59 26.21 -29.39
CA THR A 720 -10.18 26.37 -29.78
C THR A 720 -10.02 26.33 -31.31
N ALA A 721 -10.76 25.48 -32.02
CA ALA A 721 -10.72 25.44 -33.47
C ALA A 721 -11.25 26.74 -34.11
N TYR A 722 -12.31 27.35 -33.55
CA TYR A 722 -12.77 28.66 -33.98
C TYR A 722 -11.74 29.75 -33.67
N CYS A 723 -11.08 29.76 -32.51
CA CYS A 723 -9.99 30.69 -32.20
C CYS A 723 -8.88 30.62 -33.26
N ASN A 724 -8.39 29.40 -33.55
CA ASN A 724 -7.33 29.21 -34.53
C ASN A 724 -7.78 29.61 -35.96
N LEU A 725 -9.07 29.43 -36.28
CA LEU A 725 -9.63 29.85 -37.56
C LEU A 725 -9.75 31.38 -37.65
N ALA A 726 -10.04 32.05 -36.53
CA ALA A 726 -10.11 33.52 -36.45
C ALA A 726 -8.81 34.21 -36.85
N GLU A 727 -7.66 33.55 -36.66
CA GLU A 727 -6.35 34.07 -37.07
C GLU A 727 -6.15 34.09 -38.59
N VAL A 728 -6.92 33.29 -39.34
CA VAL A 728 -6.76 33.13 -40.79
C VAL A 728 -7.98 33.58 -41.61
N GLU A 729 -9.20 33.53 -41.05
CA GLU A 729 -10.41 34.02 -41.70
C GLU A 729 -11.47 34.45 -40.67
N ASP A 730 -12.33 35.40 -41.05
CA ASP A 730 -13.49 35.86 -40.25
C ASP A 730 -13.18 36.04 -38.75
N ARG A 731 -12.16 36.85 -38.42
CA ARG A 731 -11.66 36.99 -37.04
C ARG A 731 -12.77 37.19 -36.01
N THR A 732 -13.56 38.25 -36.17
CA THR A 732 -14.62 38.59 -35.22
C THR A 732 -15.74 37.54 -35.19
N GLY A 733 -16.15 36.99 -36.33
CA GLY A 733 -17.23 36.01 -36.38
C GLY A 733 -16.84 34.67 -35.75
N ASN A 734 -15.60 34.24 -35.95
CA ASN A 734 -15.05 33.04 -35.33
C ASN A 734 -14.83 33.21 -33.82
N LEU A 735 -14.27 34.33 -33.35
CA LEU A 735 -14.12 34.60 -31.92
C LEU A 735 -15.48 34.62 -31.19
N LYS A 736 -16.52 35.23 -31.79
CA LYS A 736 -17.88 35.19 -31.22
C LYS A 736 -18.44 33.76 -31.14
N ARG A 737 -18.18 32.91 -32.13
CA ARG A 737 -18.54 31.49 -32.08
C ARG A 737 -17.79 30.76 -30.97
N ALA A 738 -16.50 31.03 -30.79
CA ALA A 738 -15.70 30.47 -29.71
C ALA A 738 -16.27 30.80 -28.32
N VAL A 739 -16.69 32.05 -28.07
CA VAL A 739 -17.35 32.44 -26.80
C VAL A 739 -18.59 31.59 -26.53
N VAL A 740 -19.43 31.35 -27.54
CA VAL A 740 -20.68 30.58 -27.39
C VAL A 740 -20.39 29.15 -26.95
N VAL A 741 -19.45 28.48 -27.60
CA VAL A 741 -19.14 27.07 -27.33
C VAL A 741 -18.36 26.90 -26.02
N TYR A 742 -17.44 27.82 -25.67
CA TYR A 742 -16.80 27.79 -24.35
C TYR A 742 -17.80 27.98 -23.21
N LYS A 743 -18.77 28.90 -23.35
CA LYS A 743 -19.85 29.04 -22.36
C LYS A 743 -20.71 27.78 -22.25
N ALA A 744 -20.99 27.11 -23.37
CA ALA A 744 -21.72 25.85 -23.34
C ALA A 744 -20.94 24.73 -22.60
N ALA A 745 -19.60 24.73 -22.70
CA ALA A 745 -18.75 23.80 -21.95
C ALA A 745 -18.77 24.07 -20.43
N LEU A 746 -18.71 25.34 -20.01
CA LEU A 746 -18.71 25.76 -18.60
C LEU A 746 -20.03 25.48 -17.86
N VAL A 747 -21.11 25.11 -18.56
CA VAL A 747 -22.34 24.64 -17.92
C VAL A 747 -22.14 23.28 -17.24
N TYR A 748 -21.26 22.42 -17.78
CA TYR A 748 -21.07 21.04 -17.32
C TYR A 748 -19.68 20.78 -16.72
N ARG A 749 -18.66 21.50 -17.19
CA ARG A 749 -17.40 21.65 -16.47
C ARG A 749 -17.63 22.65 -15.37
N THR A 750 -17.73 22.19 -14.13
CA THR A 750 -17.88 23.06 -12.95
C THR A 750 -16.71 22.82 -12.01
N PRO A 751 -16.47 23.74 -11.06
CA PRO A 751 -15.47 23.53 -10.00
C PRO A 751 -15.62 22.20 -9.26
N GLN A 752 -16.85 21.71 -9.10
CA GLN A 752 -17.14 20.47 -8.38
C GLN A 752 -17.04 19.23 -9.27
N SER A 753 -17.41 19.33 -10.56
CA SER A 753 -17.43 18.17 -11.45
C SER A 753 -16.08 17.91 -12.11
N ALA A 754 -15.36 18.97 -12.49
CA ALA A 754 -14.12 18.89 -13.26
C ALA A 754 -13.28 20.17 -13.07
N PRO A 755 -12.64 20.37 -11.89
CA PRO A 755 -11.98 21.65 -11.54
C PRO A 755 -10.85 22.05 -12.51
N LEU A 756 -10.05 21.10 -12.97
CA LEU A 756 -8.96 21.38 -13.92
C LEU A 756 -9.46 21.72 -15.32
N ASP A 757 -10.47 20.98 -15.78
CA ASP A 757 -11.13 21.25 -17.07
C ASP A 757 -11.89 22.58 -17.06
N TYR A 758 -12.48 22.94 -15.92
CA TYR A 758 -13.09 24.24 -15.69
C TYR A 758 -12.07 25.36 -15.82
N ALA A 759 -10.94 25.25 -15.12
CA ALA A 759 -9.84 26.22 -15.18
C ALA A 759 -9.31 26.38 -16.61
N LEU A 760 -9.14 25.27 -17.34
CA LEU A 760 -8.69 25.28 -18.73
C LEU A 760 -9.69 26.01 -19.64
N THR A 761 -10.98 25.72 -19.51
CA THR A 761 -12.01 26.38 -20.32
C THR A 761 -12.13 27.86 -19.97
N GLN A 762 -12.01 28.24 -18.70
CA GLN A 762 -11.97 29.64 -18.28
C GLN A 762 -10.74 30.35 -18.84
N ARG A 763 -9.56 29.74 -18.78
CA ARG A 763 -8.34 30.27 -19.40
C ARG A 763 -8.56 30.57 -20.88
N ASN A 764 -9.08 29.60 -21.62
CA ASN A 764 -9.32 29.74 -23.05
C ASN A 764 -10.37 30.82 -23.36
N LEU A 765 -11.43 30.91 -22.56
CA LEU A 765 -12.44 31.94 -22.70
C LEU A 765 -11.87 33.34 -22.41
N GLY A 766 -10.96 33.46 -21.45
CA GLY A 766 -10.26 34.70 -21.15
C GLY A 766 -9.45 35.22 -22.35
N ILE A 767 -8.66 34.33 -22.98
CA ILE A 767 -7.91 34.66 -24.21
C ILE A 767 -8.85 35.20 -25.30
N VAL A 768 -10.02 34.56 -25.50
CA VAL A 768 -10.99 35.04 -26.50
C VAL A 768 -11.56 36.40 -26.16
N TYR A 769 -11.84 36.68 -24.88
CA TYR A 769 -12.32 38.00 -24.48
C TYR A 769 -11.26 39.08 -24.65
N GLU A 770 -10.00 38.78 -24.36
CA GLU A 770 -8.89 39.68 -24.64
C GLU A 770 -8.81 40.00 -26.14
N ASP A 771 -8.85 38.98 -27.00
CA ASP A 771 -8.83 39.11 -28.46
C ASP A 771 -10.03 39.92 -29.01
N LEU A 772 -11.15 39.93 -28.29
CA LEU A 772 -12.33 40.73 -28.60
C LEU A 772 -12.29 42.16 -28.00
N GLY A 773 -11.27 42.49 -27.21
CA GLY A 773 -11.16 43.76 -26.49
C GLY A 773 -12.07 43.88 -25.26
N GLU A 774 -12.57 42.75 -24.73
CA GLU A 774 -13.43 42.69 -23.55
C GLU A 774 -12.61 42.44 -22.26
N THR A 775 -11.67 43.35 -21.98
CA THR A 775 -10.64 43.24 -20.94
C THR A 775 -11.15 42.79 -19.56
N ALA A 776 -12.23 43.39 -19.07
CA ALA A 776 -12.81 43.05 -17.77
C ALA A 776 -13.30 41.60 -17.69
N LYS A 777 -13.84 41.06 -18.79
CA LYS A 777 -14.29 39.66 -18.85
C LYS A 777 -13.10 38.71 -18.95
N SER A 778 -12.05 39.09 -19.67
CA SER A 778 -10.81 38.32 -19.73
C SER A 778 -10.21 38.11 -18.34
N ILE A 779 -9.96 39.21 -17.62
CA ILE A 779 -9.42 39.19 -16.25
C ILE A 779 -10.30 38.34 -15.32
N GLY A 780 -11.63 38.46 -15.43
CA GLY A 780 -12.56 37.64 -14.66
C GLY A 780 -12.36 36.13 -14.88
N CYS A 781 -12.23 35.70 -16.14
CA CYS A 781 -12.02 34.29 -16.47
C CYS A 781 -10.64 33.79 -16.00
N TRP A 782 -9.58 34.59 -16.20
CA TRP A 782 -8.24 34.20 -15.75
C TRP A 782 -8.11 34.13 -14.23
N ARG A 783 -8.80 34.99 -13.47
CA ARG A 783 -8.85 34.91 -12.00
C ARG A 783 -9.46 33.60 -11.52
N GLU A 784 -10.53 33.15 -12.17
CA GLU A 784 -11.10 31.85 -11.84
C GLU A 784 -10.15 30.71 -12.19
N ALA A 785 -9.54 30.74 -13.38
CA ALA A 785 -8.56 29.73 -13.78
C ALA A 785 -7.37 29.66 -12.80
N GLU A 786 -6.82 30.82 -12.41
CA GLU A 786 -5.71 30.94 -11.44
C GLU A 786 -6.05 30.28 -10.11
N CYS A 787 -7.23 30.59 -9.56
CA CYS A 787 -7.66 30.08 -8.27
C CYS A 787 -7.72 28.54 -8.26
N TYR A 788 -8.33 27.95 -9.29
CA TYR A 788 -8.48 26.50 -9.38
C TYR A 788 -7.17 25.78 -9.73
N TYR A 789 -6.33 26.35 -10.60
CA TYR A 789 -4.99 25.80 -10.83
C TYR A 789 -4.17 25.79 -9.53
N ARG A 790 -4.23 26.87 -8.74
CA ARG A 790 -3.51 26.94 -7.45
C ARG A 790 -4.04 25.94 -6.43
N GLN A 791 -5.37 25.81 -6.30
CA GLN A 791 -6.00 24.82 -5.41
C GLN A 791 -5.62 23.37 -5.77
N MET A 792 -5.47 23.07 -7.06
CA MET A 792 -5.14 21.72 -7.55
C MET A 792 -3.63 21.46 -7.66
N GLY A 793 -2.78 22.38 -7.19
CA GLY A 793 -1.31 22.23 -7.20
C GLY A 793 -0.64 22.50 -8.55
N HIS A 794 -1.35 23.04 -9.54
CA HIS A 794 -0.84 23.46 -10.84
C HIS A 794 -0.25 24.88 -10.77
N VAL A 795 0.82 25.03 -9.98
CA VAL A 795 1.38 26.34 -9.62
C VAL A 795 1.89 27.10 -10.85
N LYS A 796 2.48 26.42 -11.84
CA LYS A 796 3.00 27.07 -13.05
C LYS A 796 1.89 27.71 -13.88
N GLU A 797 0.78 27.00 -14.06
CA GLU A 797 -0.38 27.49 -14.79
C GLU A 797 -1.07 28.62 -14.03
N ALA A 798 -1.15 28.53 -12.69
CA ALA A 798 -1.68 29.60 -11.85
C ALA A 798 -0.83 30.88 -11.96
N ASP A 799 0.50 30.75 -11.85
CA ASP A 799 1.41 31.89 -11.93
C ASP A 799 1.36 32.55 -13.32
N LEU A 800 1.21 31.77 -14.39
CA LEU A 800 0.98 32.30 -15.74
C LEU A 800 -0.33 33.11 -15.84
N MET A 801 -1.42 32.63 -15.23
CA MET A 801 -2.67 33.40 -15.21
C MET A 801 -2.51 34.70 -14.42
N LEU A 802 -1.77 34.65 -13.30
CA LEU A 802 -1.50 35.84 -12.50
C LEU A 802 -0.68 36.87 -13.29
N GLU A 803 0.34 36.43 -14.02
CA GLU A 803 1.11 37.28 -14.94
C GLU A 803 0.19 37.99 -15.94
N TRP A 804 -0.65 37.24 -16.67
CA TRP A 804 -1.60 37.79 -17.64
C TRP A 804 -2.58 38.79 -17.01
N ILE A 805 -3.08 38.51 -15.80
CA ILE A 805 -3.94 39.43 -15.05
C ILE A 805 -3.21 40.73 -14.71
N THR A 806 -1.93 40.66 -14.33
CA THR A 806 -1.14 41.84 -13.93
C THR A 806 -0.66 42.69 -15.10
N GLU A 807 -0.41 42.07 -16.26
CA GLU A 807 0.05 42.77 -17.46
C GLU A 807 -1.09 43.48 -18.20
N THR A 808 -2.33 43.04 -17.96
CA THR A 808 -3.52 43.61 -18.59
C THR A 808 -3.97 44.88 -17.85
N PRO A 809 -3.95 46.07 -18.47
CA PRO A 809 -4.34 47.32 -17.80
C PRO A 809 -5.80 47.24 -17.35
N ASP A 810 -6.04 47.48 -16.06
CA ASP A 810 -7.38 47.58 -15.49
C ASP A 810 -8.04 48.83 -16.07
N ASP A 811 -8.95 48.65 -17.03
CA ASP A 811 -9.69 49.76 -17.65
C ASP A 811 -10.79 50.25 -16.70
N GLN A 812 -10.39 50.75 -15.52
CA GLN A 812 -11.24 51.45 -14.55
C GLN A 812 -11.00 52.96 -14.60
N SER A 813 -10.80 53.50 -15.80
CA SER A 813 -10.75 54.95 -16.03
C SER A 813 -11.61 55.40 -17.21
N SER A 814 -12.83 54.88 -17.33
CA SER A 814 -13.89 55.60 -18.06
C SER A 814 -15.29 55.12 -17.64
N GLY A 815 -15.99 55.96 -16.87
CA GLY A 815 -17.41 55.81 -16.53
C GLY A 815 -17.78 56.32 -15.15
#